data_AF-M0I5W9-F1
#
_entry.id   AF-M0I5W9-F1
#
_cell.length_a   1.000
_cell.length_b   1.000
_cell.length_c   1.000
_cell.angle_alpha   90.00
_cell.angle_beta   90.00
_cell.angle_gamma   90.00
#
_symmetry.space_group_name_H-M   'P 1'
#
loop_
_entity.id
_entity.type
_entity.pdbx_description
1 polymer ?
#
loop_
_entity_poly.entity_id
_entity_poly.type
_entity_poly.pdbx_seq_one_letter_code
_entity_poly.pdbx_strand_id
1 'polypeptide(L)'
;MTGLRADDRAVSEVVGYVLLLGMVFAGMTSVIVFGGGLLTELTAQNEGQSVSMAFSELDVQMTSLTRGEAATRGEIRIGTEVGERADTKRDGNLTVSVNNQCTETLPLSSVRYATDDDRTVAYEAGGIFEVSQGDTAAILSPPDVTYANKTIDISLVNLTGQITGAETKVTKNLDTSNAATENVSDTLFDTNEDCGRPNTVRIRVESDFADAWEQHFRTEFDPDAGALTRPTDRVVELRLTEDDLPPEANDQRNEVVPEANLTVEGGTVSVDKQTGIEYDVYVEPLGSGPQVSRIESIPGDVTFREPIDVVFVIDESGSMSGSKMSNTKDAARSFVGLMNDTRDRAGVVGYDDEAEYLSESSQARYLTDDYDAVNTSIDGLSAGGSTNTEDGLRRGHALLDLEGTPSHERVAILLSDGEPTEGETDPDELERIAEEIGDDGVTVYTVGTGDADESLMMRIANATGGTYSYADDPADLQSVFREIFKTIAESNQIVRPPISVSYDVSGETYYPRIVGDSDHVANITKDGQTVRNVNDPAAPSQFSFTESVADGELTTLRPVTMDCAPEALELTNVVHSNGTKTYREVRCTEVETGTADPLGEATLTLYRDGDDVSSLLDEESAWWQDDFRNDTFDGLLHDNDTLDLKSNEVVAVMKYPDGDETYNRIAVLYRIGLPDEETRLDYIVDVTVTNVRLGK
;
A
#
# COMPACT_ATOMS: atom_id res chain seq x y z
N MET A 1 -109.85 65.37 -55.49
CA MET A 1 -109.49 66.76 -55.13
C MET A 1 -107.98 66.85 -55.19
N THR A 2 -107.44 67.40 -56.29
CA THR A 2 -106.74 68.71 -56.34
C THR A 2 -105.49 68.72 -55.44
N GLY A 3 -104.24 68.85 -55.90
CA GLY A 3 -103.66 69.41 -57.13
C GLY A 3 -102.49 70.33 -56.73
N LEU A 4 -101.53 70.54 -57.66
CA LEU A 4 -100.39 71.49 -57.72
C LEU A 4 -98.99 70.83 -57.54
N ARG A 5 -98.18 70.66 -58.60
CA ARG A 5 -97.30 71.62 -59.34
C ARG A 5 -96.24 72.26 -58.43
N ALA A 6 -94.97 72.47 -58.77
CA ALA A 6 -94.05 72.22 -59.90
C ALA A 6 -92.62 72.40 -59.26
N ASP A 7 -91.48 71.99 -59.81
CA ASP A 7 -90.77 72.64 -60.91
C ASP A 7 -89.39 71.98 -61.13
N ASP A 8 -88.90 72.18 -62.36
CA ASP A 8 -87.60 71.81 -62.95
C ASP A 8 -86.34 72.14 -62.13
N ARG A 9 -85.31 71.29 -62.32
CA ARG A 9 -83.99 71.68 -62.86
C ARG A 9 -83.06 70.46 -63.00
N ALA A 10 -82.94 69.98 -64.24
CA ALA A 10 -81.87 69.07 -64.63
C ALA A 10 -80.54 69.86 -64.69
N VAL A 11 -79.67 69.65 -63.70
CA VAL A 11 -78.28 70.08 -63.74
C VAL A 11 -77.39 68.85 -63.66
N SER A 12 -76.72 68.59 -64.79
CA SER A 12 -75.38 68.05 -64.93
C SER A 12 -75.14 66.56 -64.69
N GLU A 13 -75.37 65.78 -65.75
CA GLU A 13 -74.82 64.43 -65.95
C GLU A 13 -73.28 64.40 -65.86
N VAL A 14 -72.61 65.50 -66.25
CA VAL A 14 -71.14 65.62 -66.25
C VAL A 14 -70.57 65.70 -64.83
N VAL A 15 -71.25 66.38 -63.89
CA VAL A 15 -70.81 66.47 -62.49
C VAL A 15 -70.93 65.12 -61.79
N GLY A 16 -71.96 64.33 -62.12
CA GLY A 16 -72.11 62.96 -61.63
C GLY A 16 -70.97 62.04 -62.06
N TYR A 17 -70.57 62.11 -63.34
CA TYR A 17 -69.44 61.32 -63.85
C TYR A 17 -68.09 61.72 -63.24
N VAL A 18 -67.84 63.01 -63.05
CA VAL A 18 -66.58 63.50 -62.44
C VAL A 18 -66.50 63.11 -60.96
N LEU A 19 -67.61 63.17 -60.22
CA LEU A 19 -67.65 62.73 -58.83
C LEU A 19 -67.50 61.21 -58.70
N LEU A 20 -68.13 60.43 -59.58
CA LEU A 20 -67.97 58.98 -59.59
C LEU A 20 -66.54 58.56 -59.93
N LEU A 21 -65.92 59.16 -60.95
CA LEU A 21 -64.50 58.94 -61.26
C LEU A 21 -63.60 59.37 -60.11
N GLY A 22 -63.87 60.53 -59.50
CA GLY A 22 -63.12 61.00 -58.33
C GLY A 22 -63.22 60.07 -57.13
N MET A 23 -64.41 59.51 -56.84
CA MET A 23 -64.59 58.53 -55.76
C MET A 23 -63.94 57.18 -56.07
N VAL A 24 -64.01 56.72 -57.32
CA VAL A 24 -63.36 55.48 -57.73
C VAL A 24 -61.84 55.64 -57.65
N PHE A 25 -61.29 56.75 -58.12
CA PHE A 25 -59.85 57.02 -57.98
C PHE A 25 -59.45 57.20 -56.52
N ALA A 26 -60.19 57.96 -55.71
CA ALA A 26 -59.89 58.12 -54.29
C ALA A 26 -59.96 56.77 -53.54
N GLY A 27 -60.99 55.95 -53.82
CA GLY A 27 -61.14 54.62 -53.24
C GLY A 27 -60.02 53.67 -53.67
N MET A 28 -59.66 53.66 -54.95
CA MET A 28 -58.60 52.80 -55.48
C MET A 28 -57.22 53.21 -54.94
N THR A 29 -56.95 54.52 -54.83
CA THR A 29 -55.71 55.03 -54.22
C THR A 29 -55.65 54.69 -52.72
N SER A 30 -56.78 54.77 -52.02
CA SER A 30 -56.86 54.41 -50.59
C SER A 30 -56.62 52.91 -50.37
N VAL A 31 -57.19 52.04 -51.21
CA VAL A 31 -56.99 50.58 -51.11
C VAL A 31 -55.54 50.19 -51.41
N ILE A 32 -54.87 50.88 -52.34
CA ILE A 32 -53.45 50.62 -52.64
C ILE A 32 -52.54 51.06 -51.49
N VAL A 33 -52.81 52.23 -50.88
CA VAL A 33 -51.98 52.76 -49.78
C VAL A 33 -52.18 51.99 -48.48
N PHE A 34 -53.42 51.68 -48.10
CA PHE A 34 -53.71 50.88 -46.89
C PHE A 34 -53.45 49.38 -47.10
N GLY A 35 -53.63 48.86 -48.31
CA GLY A 35 -53.31 47.48 -48.66
C GLY A 35 -51.80 47.21 -48.68
N GLY A 36 -50.98 48.19 -49.08
CA GLY A 36 -49.53 48.07 -49.11
C GLY A 36 -48.90 47.84 -47.73
N GLY A 37 -49.31 48.63 -46.72
CA GLY A 37 -48.81 48.48 -45.34
C GLY A 37 -49.18 47.16 -44.68
N LEU A 38 -50.44 46.71 -44.87
CA LEU A 38 -50.90 45.41 -44.37
C LEU A 38 -50.26 44.22 -45.09
N LEU A 39 -49.96 44.35 -46.39
CA LEU A 39 -49.24 43.32 -47.15
C LEU A 39 -47.79 43.21 -46.71
N THR A 40 -47.09 44.33 -46.49
CA THR A 40 -45.70 44.32 -46.00
C THR A 40 -45.59 43.70 -44.61
N GLU A 41 -46.55 43.99 -43.73
CA GLU A 41 -46.60 43.48 -42.36
C GLU A 41 -46.96 41.97 -42.32
N LEU A 42 -47.79 41.51 -43.26
CA LEU A 42 -48.09 40.08 -43.47
C LEU A 42 -46.93 39.31 -44.12
N THR A 43 -46.17 39.92 -45.04
CA THR A 43 -44.96 39.29 -45.62
C THR A 43 -43.83 39.20 -44.59
N ALA A 44 -43.62 40.21 -43.76
CA ALA A 44 -42.64 40.23 -42.67
C ALA A 44 -42.91 39.14 -41.60
N GLN A 45 -44.19 38.96 -41.20
CA GLN A 45 -44.57 37.86 -40.30
C GLN A 45 -44.35 36.47 -40.92
N ASN A 46 -44.65 36.31 -42.21
CA ASN A 46 -44.45 35.04 -42.91
C ASN A 46 -42.96 34.71 -43.11
N GLU A 47 -42.11 35.71 -43.36
CA GLU A 47 -40.65 35.52 -43.49
C GLU A 47 -40.06 35.03 -42.17
N GLY A 48 -40.38 35.69 -41.05
CA GLY A 48 -39.88 35.28 -39.72
C GLY A 48 -40.27 33.85 -39.33
N GLN A 49 -41.50 33.43 -39.63
CA GLN A 49 -41.93 32.04 -39.41
C GLN A 49 -41.20 31.06 -40.32
N SER A 50 -40.92 31.44 -41.57
CA SER A 50 -40.21 30.58 -42.54
C SER A 50 -38.73 30.40 -42.17
N VAL A 51 -38.07 31.45 -41.67
CA VAL A 51 -36.67 31.39 -41.19
C VAL A 51 -36.56 30.49 -39.96
N SER A 52 -37.46 30.63 -38.99
CA SER A 52 -37.46 29.80 -37.79
C SER A 52 -37.63 28.31 -38.12
N MET A 53 -38.51 27.98 -39.07
CA MET A 53 -38.65 26.60 -39.58
C MET A 53 -37.38 26.09 -40.27
N ALA A 54 -36.69 26.93 -41.05
CA ALA A 54 -35.44 26.56 -41.71
C ALA A 54 -34.31 26.27 -40.71
N PHE A 55 -34.21 27.05 -39.62
CA PHE A 55 -33.26 26.80 -38.54
C PHE A 55 -33.63 25.58 -37.69
N SER A 56 -34.93 25.31 -37.49
CA SER A 56 -35.37 24.06 -36.84
C SER A 56 -35.02 22.82 -37.67
N GLU A 57 -35.13 22.89 -39.00
CA GLU A 57 -34.68 21.81 -39.89
C GLU A 57 -33.15 21.67 -39.87
N LEU A 58 -32.41 22.79 -39.83
CA LEU A 58 -30.95 22.78 -39.66
C LEU A 58 -30.55 22.05 -38.38
N ASP A 59 -31.21 22.35 -37.27
CA ASP A 59 -30.96 21.74 -35.96
C ASP A 59 -31.21 20.22 -36.00
N VAL A 60 -32.35 19.77 -36.54
CA VAL A 60 -32.64 18.33 -36.70
C VAL A 60 -31.56 17.63 -37.55
N GLN A 61 -31.11 18.26 -38.63
CA GLN A 61 -30.05 17.71 -39.49
C GLN A 61 -28.70 17.68 -38.77
N MET A 62 -28.35 18.72 -38.01
CA MET A 62 -27.12 18.77 -37.22
C MET A 62 -27.12 17.74 -36.10
N THR A 63 -28.21 17.63 -35.34
CA THR A 63 -28.41 16.62 -34.30
C THR A 63 -28.27 15.19 -34.85
N SER A 64 -28.80 14.94 -36.06
CA SER A 64 -28.63 13.65 -36.72
C SER A 64 -27.17 13.38 -37.12
N LEU A 65 -26.40 14.42 -37.45
CA LEU A 65 -24.99 14.30 -37.84
C LEU A 65 -24.07 14.12 -36.63
N THR A 66 -24.35 14.81 -35.52
CA THR A 66 -23.55 14.74 -34.29
C THR A 66 -23.68 13.37 -33.63
N ARG A 67 -24.89 12.82 -33.53
CA ARG A 67 -25.18 11.48 -32.96
C ARG A 67 -24.63 10.29 -33.77
N GLY A 68 -24.24 10.49 -35.02
CA GLY A 68 -23.70 9.40 -35.85
C GLY A 68 -22.29 8.98 -35.40
N GLU A 69 -22.09 7.70 -35.03
CA GLU A 69 -20.79 7.17 -34.59
C GLU A 69 -19.73 7.08 -35.70
N ALA A 70 -20.14 7.13 -36.97
CA ALA A 70 -19.24 7.04 -38.12
C ALA A 70 -18.89 8.43 -38.69
N ALA A 71 -17.73 8.51 -39.36
CA ALA A 71 -17.40 9.64 -40.21
C ALA A 71 -18.51 9.81 -41.27
N THR A 72 -19.28 10.89 -41.14
CA THR A 72 -20.49 11.11 -41.94
C THR A 72 -20.29 12.27 -42.90
N ARG A 73 -20.58 12.03 -44.18
CA ARG A 73 -20.73 13.06 -45.20
C ARG A 73 -22.21 13.21 -45.53
N GLY A 74 -22.70 14.44 -45.48
CA GLY A 74 -24.09 14.75 -45.73
C GLY A 74 -24.26 16.07 -46.47
N GLU A 75 -25.51 16.42 -46.70
CA GLU A 75 -25.92 17.71 -47.23
C GLU A 75 -26.93 18.30 -46.28
N ILE A 76 -26.71 19.54 -45.88
CA ILE A 76 -27.66 20.31 -45.09
C ILE A 76 -28.48 21.17 -46.03
N ARG A 77 -29.80 21.15 -45.83
CA ARG A 77 -30.76 21.96 -46.58
C ARG A 77 -31.31 23.03 -45.67
N ILE A 78 -30.92 24.27 -45.94
CA ILE A 78 -31.48 25.47 -45.30
C ILE A 78 -31.98 26.34 -46.45
N GLY A 79 -33.30 26.54 -46.54
CA GLY A 79 -34.00 27.03 -47.74
C GLY A 79 -33.27 28.16 -48.48
N THR A 80 -33.41 28.22 -49.81
CA THR A 80 -32.57 29.03 -50.73
C THR A 80 -32.28 30.46 -50.25
N GLU A 81 -33.31 31.17 -49.77
CA GLU A 81 -33.19 32.54 -49.28
C GLU A 81 -32.31 32.66 -48.03
N VAL A 82 -32.47 31.73 -47.08
CA VAL A 82 -31.65 31.64 -45.88
C VAL A 82 -30.22 31.22 -46.24
N GLY A 83 -30.07 30.21 -47.09
CA GLY A 83 -28.76 29.68 -47.48
C GLY A 83 -27.87 30.65 -48.26
N GLU A 84 -28.45 31.63 -48.96
CA GLU A 84 -27.69 32.66 -49.71
C GLU A 84 -27.23 33.84 -48.83
N ARG A 85 -27.89 34.09 -47.69
CA ARG A 85 -27.62 35.24 -46.82
C ARG A 85 -27.06 34.86 -45.44
N ALA A 86 -27.16 33.60 -45.04
CA ALA A 86 -26.67 33.15 -43.74
C ALA A 86 -25.14 33.21 -43.68
N ASP A 87 -24.61 33.67 -42.55
CA ASP A 87 -23.18 33.75 -42.28
C ASP A 87 -22.77 32.77 -41.18
N THR A 88 -21.57 32.22 -41.28
CA THR A 88 -20.98 31.36 -40.24
C THR A 88 -19.97 32.18 -39.47
N LYS A 89 -20.21 32.36 -38.17
CA LYS A 89 -19.34 33.08 -37.24
C LYS A 89 -18.68 32.12 -36.25
N ARG A 90 -17.50 32.52 -35.75
CA ARG A 90 -16.74 31.81 -34.72
C ARG A 90 -16.08 32.83 -33.80
N ASP A 91 -16.93 33.65 -33.19
CA ASP A 91 -16.60 34.84 -32.41
C ASP A 91 -17.07 34.72 -30.94
N GLY A 92 -17.54 33.54 -30.53
CA GLY A 92 -17.82 33.19 -29.13
C GLY A 92 -16.92 32.07 -28.61
N ASN A 93 -16.96 31.85 -27.31
CA ASN A 93 -16.29 30.74 -26.63
C ASN A 93 -17.15 30.19 -25.48
N LEU A 94 -16.97 28.90 -25.19
CA LEU A 94 -17.44 28.23 -23.99
C LEU A 94 -16.22 27.71 -23.25
N THR A 95 -16.00 28.19 -22.04
CA THR A 95 -14.91 27.76 -21.17
C THR A 95 -15.49 26.92 -20.03
N VAL A 96 -14.96 25.71 -19.85
CA VAL A 96 -15.23 24.85 -18.70
C VAL A 96 -14.01 24.84 -17.80
N SER A 97 -14.21 24.97 -16.49
CA SER A 97 -13.13 24.95 -15.51
C SER A 97 -13.51 24.10 -14.30
N VAL A 98 -12.64 23.16 -13.92
CA VAL A 98 -12.74 22.32 -12.73
C VAL A 98 -11.75 22.85 -11.69
N ASN A 99 -12.22 23.04 -10.46
CA ASN A 99 -11.46 23.54 -9.30
C ASN A 99 -10.76 24.90 -9.52
N ASN A 100 -11.07 25.59 -10.62
CA ASN A 100 -10.39 26.79 -11.11
C ASN A 100 -8.92 26.58 -11.50
N GLN A 101 -8.48 25.33 -11.63
CA GLN A 101 -7.13 24.95 -12.04
C GLN A 101 -7.17 24.43 -13.48
N CYS A 102 -8.01 23.42 -13.72
CA CYS A 102 -8.06 22.69 -14.98
C CYS A 102 -9.14 23.29 -15.87
N THR A 103 -8.72 23.96 -16.94
CA THR A 103 -9.60 24.85 -17.72
C THR A 103 -9.42 24.63 -19.21
N GLU A 104 -10.52 24.36 -19.90
CA GLU A 104 -10.54 24.18 -21.35
C GLU A 104 -11.48 25.19 -22.01
N THR A 105 -11.04 25.79 -23.11
CA THR A 105 -11.80 26.82 -23.84
C THR A 105 -12.12 26.38 -25.25
N LEU A 106 -13.40 26.17 -25.50
CA LEU A 106 -13.92 25.66 -26.76
C LEU A 106 -14.54 26.79 -27.58
N PRO A 107 -14.33 26.80 -28.90
CA PRO A 107 -14.95 27.78 -29.78
C PRO A 107 -16.47 27.60 -29.85
N LEU A 108 -17.24 28.68 -29.73
CA LEU A 108 -18.64 28.69 -30.12
C LEU A 108 -18.78 29.20 -31.54
N SER A 109 -19.15 28.29 -32.43
CA SER A 109 -19.49 28.61 -33.82
C SER A 109 -21.00 28.76 -33.96
N SER A 110 -21.42 29.78 -34.71
CA SER A 110 -22.84 30.04 -34.99
C SER A 110 -23.12 30.19 -36.48
N VAL A 111 -24.31 29.78 -36.89
CA VAL A 111 -24.91 30.13 -38.18
C VAL A 111 -25.92 31.23 -37.91
N ARG A 112 -25.86 32.36 -38.63
CA ARG A 112 -26.70 33.53 -38.35
C ARG A 112 -27.40 34.00 -39.62
N TYR A 113 -28.67 34.37 -39.51
CA TYR A 113 -29.45 35.03 -40.56
C TYR A 113 -30.09 36.31 -40.04
N ALA A 114 -29.74 37.44 -40.65
CA ALA A 114 -30.38 38.73 -40.39
C ALA A 114 -31.53 38.95 -41.38
N THR A 115 -32.74 39.06 -40.83
CA THR A 115 -33.97 39.43 -41.54
C THR A 115 -33.95 40.91 -41.93
N ASP A 116 -34.84 41.30 -42.84
CA ASP A 116 -34.95 42.70 -43.28
C ASP A 116 -35.54 43.64 -42.19
N ASP A 117 -36.14 43.08 -41.13
CA ASP A 117 -36.70 43.82 -39.98
C ASP A 117 -35.72 43.92 -38.79
N ASP A 118 -34.40 43.83 -39.04
CA ASP A 118 -33.34 43.88 -38.02
C ASP A 118 -33.41 42.77 -36.94
N ARG A 119 -34.15 41.68 -37.20
CA ARG A 119 -34.13 40.47 -36.37
C ARG A 119 -33.06 39.50 -36.84
N THR A 120 -32.34 38.89 -35.92
CA THR A 120 -31.33 37.85 -36.19
C THR A 120 -31.79 36.53 -35.61
N VAL A 121 -31.85 35.48 -36.44
CA VAL A 121 -32.02 34.09 -36.01
C VAL A 121 -30.68 33.38 -36.12
N ALA A 122 -30.28 32.65 -35.09
CA ALA A 122 -29.00 31.95 -35.06
C ALA A 122 -29.11 30.53 -34.52
N TYR A 123 -28.28 29.65 -35.06
CA TYR A 123 -28.00 28.33 -34.50
C TYR A 123 -26.62 28.37 -33.84
N GLU A 124 -26.51 27.97 -32.57
CA GLU A 124 -25.25 27.92 -31.80
C GLU A 124 -25.36 26.84 -30.72
N ALA A 125 -24.38 25.94 -30.64
CA ALA A 125 -24.32 24.84 -29.65
C ALA A 125 -25.62 24.00 -29.54
N GLY A 126 -26.25 23.66 -30.67
CA GLY A 126 -27.53 22.92 -30.70
C GLY A 126 -28.77 23.79 -30.47
N GLY A 127 -28.58 25.01 -29.96
CA GLY A 127 -29.66 25.94 -29.67
C GLY A 127 -30.04 26.80 -30.87
N ILE A 128 -31.27 27.29 -30.86
CA ILE A 128 -31.77 28.30 -31.80
C ILE A 128 -32.19 29.53 -31.02
N PHE A 129 -31.59 30.67 -31.35
CA PHE A 129 -31.82 31.96 -30.71
C PHE A 129 -32.40 32.96 -31.69
N GLU A 130 -33.35 33.78 -31.24
CA GLU A 130 -33.87 34.93 -31.99
C GLU A 130 -33.64 36.21 -31.19
N VAL A 131 -33.07 37.24 -31.82
CA VAL A 131 -32.86 38.55 -31.19
C VAL A 131 -33.28 39.68 -32.13
N SER A 132 -34.04 40.64 -31.61
CA SER A 132 -34.39 41.88 -32.31
C SER A 132 -33.51 43.02 -31.82
N GLN A 133 -33.23 44.02 -32.67
CA GLN A 133 -32.36 45.15 -32.30
C GLN A 133 -32.83 45.85 -31.01
N GLY A 134 -32.05 45.75 -29.93
CA GLY A 134 -32.35 46.38 -28.64
C GLY A 134 -33.22 45.55 -27.68
N ASP A 135 -33.62 44.34 -28.07
CA ASP A 135 -34.38 43.40 -27.24
C ASP A 135 -33.47 42.27 -26.70
N THR A 136 -33.95 41.58 -25.66
CA THR A 136 -33.32 40.36 -25.13
C THR A 136 -33.48 39.21 -26.11
N ALA A 137 -32.40 38.44 -26.32
CA ALA A 137 -32.46 37.22 -27.12
C ALA A 137 -33.45 36.21 -26.51
N ALA A 138 -34.29 35.61 -27.35
CA ALA A 138 -35.25 34.57 -26.99
C ALA A 138 -34.76 33.19 -27.44
N ILE A 139 -35.00 32.17 -26.60
CA ILE A 139 -34.71 30.77 -26.92
C ILE A 139 -35.89 30.20 -27.72
N LEU A 140 -35.63 29.77 -28.95
CA LEU A 140 -36.56 28.98 -29.77
C LEU A 140 -36.32 27.47 -29.59
N SER A 141 -35.05 27.07 -29.51
CA SER A 141 -34.60 25.73 -29.14
C SER A 141 -33.45 25.86 -28.14
N PRO A 142 -33.45 25.12 -27.02
CA PRO A 142 -32.38 25.21 -26.04
C PRO A 142 -31.06 24.66 -26.61
N PRO A 143 -29.90 25.20 -26.21
CA PRO A 143 -28.61 24.60 -26.52
C PRO A 143 -28.42 23.25 -25.83
N ASP A 144 -27.53 22.42 -26.40
CA ASP A 144 -27.18 21.09 -25.90
C ASP A 144 -26.19 21.18 -24.71
N VAL A 145 -26.61 21.88 -23.66
CA VAL A 145 -25.94 21.90 -22.36
C VAL A 145 -26.99 21.53 -21.32
N THR A 146 -26.87 20.35 -20.73
CA THR A 146 -27.90 19.80 -19.83
C THR A 146 -27.34 19.49 -18.44
N TYR A 147 -28.24 19.52 -17.46
CA TYR A 147 -27.93 19.24 -16.07
C TYR A 147 -29.00 18.33 -15.48
N ALA A 148 -28.63 17.07 -15.26
CA ALA A 148 -29.54 16.05 -14.77
C ALA A 148 -28.85 15.18 -13.73
N ASN A 149 -29.52 14.85 -12.64
CA ASN A 149 -28.93 14.08 -11.53
C ASN A 149 -27.59 14.65 -11.02
N LYS A 150 -27.45 15.98 -11.09
CA LYS A 150 -26.23 16.72 -10.75
C LYS A 150 -25.02 16.48 -11.65
N THR A 151 -25.16 15.76 -12.77
CA THR A 151 -24.13 15.63 -13.81
C THR A 151 -24.38 16.64 -14.94
N ILE A 152 -23.31 17.06 -15.60
CA ILE A 152 -23.31 18.06 -16.66
C ILE A 152 -22.95 17.36 -17.98
N ASP A 153 -23.76 17.56 -19.02
CA ASP A 153 -23.47 17.11 -20.39
C ASP A 153 -23.45 18.32 -21.31
N ILE A 154 -22.32 18.52 -22.00
CA ILE A 154 -22.08 19.62 -22.94
C ILE A 154 -21.76 19.02 -24.30
N SER A 155 -22.62 19.24 -25.28
CA SER A 155 -22.40 18.82 -26.67
C SER A 155 -22.20 20.04 -27.57
N LEU A 156 -20.97 20.21 -28.09
CA LEU A 156 -20.61 21.34 -28.93
C LEU A 156 -20.36 20.94 -30.38
N VAL A 157 -20.88 21.74 -31.31
CA VAL A 157 -20.62 21.60 -32.74
C VAL A 157 -19.64 22.69 -33.18
N ASN A 158 -18.38 22.31 -33.39
CA ASN A 158 -17.36 23.22 -33.91
C ASN A 158 -17.47 23.30 -35.44
N LEU A 159 -18.18 24.33 -35.93
CA LEU A 159 -18.36 24.58 -37.35
C LEU A 159 -17.17 25.33 -37.95
N THR A 160 -16.70 24.84 -39.11
CA THR A 160 -15.70 25.52 -39.95
C THR A 160 -16.20 25.62 -41.39
N GLY A 161 -15.78 26.65 -42.13
CA GLY A 161 -16.27 26.90 -43.49
C GLY A 161 -17.46 27.86 -43.52
N GLN A 162 -18.24 27.82 -44.60
CA GLN A 162 -19.39 28.72 -44.80
C GLN A 162 -20.57 27.95 -45.41
N ILE A 163 -21.79 28.41 -45.11
CA ILE A 163 -22.99 28.01 -45.82
C ILE A 163 -22.95 28.59 -47.25
N THR A 164 -23.31 27.77 -48.25
CA THR A 164 -23.26 28.18 -49.65
C THR A 164 -24.56 27.84 -50.38
N GLY A 165 -25.56 28.71 -50.26
CA GLY A 165 -26.85 28.54 -50.95
C GLY A 165 -27.75 27.50 -50.28
N ALA A 166 -28.77 27.06 -51.01
CA ALA A 166 -29.85 26.20 -50.51
C ALA A 166 -29.40 24.82 -49.97
N GLU A 167 -28.33 24.27 -50.54
CA GLU A 167 -27.75 22.99 -50.16
C GLU A 167 -26.25 23.20 -49.86
N THR A 168 -25.82 22.86 -48.65
CA THR A 168 -24.42 22.96 -48.22
C THR A 168 -23.90 21.58 -47.87
N LYS A 169 -22.75 21.18 -48.43
CA LYS A 169 -22.11 19.91 -48.06
C LYS A 169 -21.51 20.01 -46.68
N VAL A 170 -21.71 18.95 -45.89
CA VAL A 170 -21.15 18.84 -44.54
C VAL A 170 -20.36 17.56 -44.37
N THR A 171 -19.26 17.66 -43.65
CA THR A 171 -18.41 16.53 -43.31
C THR A 171 -18.08 16.56 -41.82
N LYS A 172 -18.50 15.51 -41.09
CA LYS A 172 -18.03 15.23 -39.73
C LYS A 172 -16.66 14.54 -39.82
N ASN A 173 -15.68 15.06 -39.11
CA ASN A 173 -14.36 14.42 -39.00
C ASN A 173 -14.27 13.71 -37.65
N LEU A 174 -14.40 12.37 -37.68
CA LEU A 174 -14.44 11.54 -36.48
C LEU A 174 -13.13 11.60 -35.71
N ASP A 175 -11.99 11.43 -36.37
CA ASP A 175 -10.67 11.42 -35.72
C ASP A 175 -10.42 12.72 -34.95
N THR A 176 -10.70 13.87 -35.57
CA THR A 176 -10.55 15.17 -34.89
C THR A 176 -11.62 15.42 -33.83
N SER A 177 -12.81 14.82 -33.95
CA SER A 177 -13.87 14.96 -32.94
C SER A 177 -13.54 14.15 -31.69
N ASN A 178 -13.09 12.90 -31.87
CA ASN A 178 -12.66 12.03 -30.80
C ASN A 178 -11.43 12.60 -30.10
N ALA A 179 -10.39 12.99 -30.86
CA ALA A 179 -9.19 13.59 -30.28
C ALA A 179 -9.49 14.91 -29.56
N ALA A 180 -10.45 15.72 -30.04
CA ALA A 180 -10.87 16.92 -29.32
C ALA A 180 -11.61 16.57 -28.03
N THR A 181 -12.56 15.64 -28.07
CA THR A 181 -13.33 15.18 -26.90
C THR A 181 -12.43 14.58 -25.83
N GLU A 182 -11.52 13.69 -26.23
CA GLU A 182 -10.49 13.09 -25.36
C GLU A 182 -9.59 14.18 -24.76
N ASN A 183 -9.08 15.11 -25.57
CA ASN A 183 -8.26 16.21 -25.06
C ASN A 183 -9.01 17.11 -24.06
N VAL A 184 -10.32 17.33 -24.22
CA VAL A 184 -11.11 18.07 -23.21
C VAL A 184 -11.19 17.26 -21.92
N SER A 185 -11.53 15.96 -22.01
CA SER A 185 -11.61 15.07 -20.85
C SER A 185 -10.27 15.01 -20.10
N ASP A 186 -9.18 14.81 -20.83
CA ASP A 186 -7.83 14.80 -20.28
C ASP A 186 -7.54 16.15 -19.60
N THR A 187 -7.74 17.27 -20.28
CA THR A 187 -7.44 18.60 -19.70
C THR A 187 -8.25 18.91 -18.43
N LEU A 188 -9.50 18.44 -18.34
CA LEU A 188 -10.36 18.74 -17.19
C LEU A 188 -10.15 17.78 -16.00
N PHE A 189 -9.66 16.57 -16.26
CA PHE A 189 -9.57 15.49 -15.27
C PHE A 189 -8.19 14.80 -15.22
N ASP A 190 -7.15 15.40 -15.79
CA ASP A 190 -5.79 14.87 -15.72
C ASP A 190 -5.36 14.77 -14.26
N THR A 191 -5.21 13.54 -13.77
CA THR A 191 -4.77 13.26 -12.40
C THR A 191 -3.32 13.67 -12.17
N ASN A 192 -2.54 13.94 -13.23
CA ASN A 192 -1.14 14.37 -13.11
C ASN A 192 -0.98 15.89 -12.93
N GLU A 193 -2.02 16.70 -13.14
CA GLU A 193 -1.97 18.18 -13.08
C GLU A 193 -2.73 18.78 -11.88
N ASP A 194 -2.86 18.04 -10.78
CA ASP A 194 -3.54 18.47 -9.54
C ASP A 194 -5.04 18.80 -9.72
N CYS A 195 -5.71 18.33 -10.78
CA CYS A 195 -7.12 18.65 -11.02
C CYS A 195 -8.04 18.14 -9.90
N GLY A 196 -7.71 16.96 -9.35
CA GLY A 196 -8.42 16.31 -8.24
C GLY A 196 -9.92 16.12 -8.49
N ARG A 197 -10.66 15.76 -7.43
CA ARG A 197 -12.12 15.65 -7.50
C ARG A 197 -12.82 17.01 -7.69
N PRO A 198 -13.82 17.14 -8.60
CA PRO A 198 -14.52 18.40 -8.80
C PRO A 198 -15.25 18.88 -7.53
N ASN A 199 -14.70 19.90 -6.88
CA ASN A 199 -15.33 20.64 -5.77
C ASN A 199 -15.98 21.94 -6.26
N THR A 200 -15.59 22.40 -7.45
CA THR A 200 -16.23 23.51 -8.15
C THR A 200 -16.14 23.29 -9.65
N VAL A 201 -17.26 23.46 -10.36
CA VAL A 201 -17.29 23.51 -11.83
C VAL A 201 -17.77 24.90 -12.26
N ARG A 202 -17.05 25.52 -13.20
CA ARG A 202 -17.42 26.81 -13.79
C ARG A 202 -17.61 26.66 -15.29
N ILE A 203 -18.77 27.12 -15.78
CA ILE A 203 -19.10 27.19 -17.20
C ILE A 203 -19.26 28.66 -17.56
N ARG A 204 -18.38 29.17 -18.42
CA ARG A 204 -18.39 30.55 -18.88
C ARG A 204 -18.67 30.58 -20.37
N VAL A 205 -19.71 31.30 -20.78
CA VAL A 205 -20.09 31.46 -22.19
C VAL A 205 -19.94 32.92 -22.59
N GLU A 206 -19.10 33.17 -23.59
CA GLU A 206 -18.99 34.45 -24.29
C GLU A 206 -19.71 34.35 -25.63
N SER A 207 -20.84 35.05 -25.79
CA SER A 207 -21.68 34.99 -26.99
C SER A 207 -22.46 36.29 -27.20
N ASP A 208 -22.82 36.59 -28.45
CA ASP A 208 -23.80 37.64 -28.78
C ASP A 208 -25.20 37.32 -28.22
N PHE A 209 -25.46 36.05 -27.91
CA PHE A 209 -26.74 35.55 -27.39
C PHE A 209 -26.69 35.30 -25.88
N ALA A 210 -25.85 36.03 -25.15
CA ALA A 210 -25.64 35.83 -23.71
C ALA A 210 -26.94 35.91 -22.87
N ASP A 211 -27.91 36.74 -23.26
CA ASP A 211 -29.24 36.79 -22.60
C ASP A 211 -30.00 35.46 -22.72
N ALA A 212 -29.93 34.81 -23.88
CA ALA A 212 -30.56 33.51 -24.10
C ALA A 212 -29.81 32.39 -23.35
N TRP A 213 -28.47 32.43 -23.32
CA TRP A 213 -27.68 31.51 -22.49
C TRP A 213 -27.96 31.67 -21.00
N GLU A 214 -28.14 32.90 -20.51
CA GLU A 214 -28.57 33.16 -19.13
C GLU A 214 -29.95 32.55 -18.85
N GLN A 215 -30.92 32.75 -19.74
CA GLN A 215 -32.25 32.15 -19.61
C GLN A 215 -32.19 30.62 -19.62
N HIS A 216 -31.33 30.03 -20.45
CA HIS A 216 -31.13 28.59 -20.51
C HIS A 216 -30.58 28.07 -19.19
N PHE A 217 -29.50 28.66 -18.68
CA PHE A 217 -28.92 28.26 -17.40
C PHE A 217 -29.90 28.39 -16.23
N ARG A 218 -30.75 29.43 -16.21
CA ARG A 218 -31.81 29.57 -15.18
C ARG A 218 -32.92 28.52 -15.26
N THR A 219 -33.10 27.90 -16.43
CA THR A 219 -34.16 26.91 -16.66
C THR A 219 -33.62 25.50 -16.43
N GLU A 220 -32.41 25.23 -16.91
CA GLU A 220 -31.76 23.93 -16.88
C GLU A 220 -31.09 23.63 -15.52
N PHE A 221 -30.51 24.65 -14.88
CA PHE A 221 -29.87 24.53 -13.58
C PHE A 221 -30.81 25.12 -12.51
N ASP A 222 -30.82 24.52 -11.31
CA ASP A 222 -31.74 24.89 -10.22
C ASP A 222 -31.71 26.42 -9.97
N PRO A 223 -32.86 27.12 -9.81
CA PRO A 223 -32.88 28.55 -9.48
C PRO A 223 -32.10 28.93 -8.20
N ASP A 224 -31.82 27.98 -7.31
CA ASP A 224 -30.97 28.15 -6.13
C ASP A 224 -29.49 27.74 -6.36
N ALA A 225 -29.10 27.26 -7.56
CA ALA A 225 -27.72 26.90 -7.92
C ALA A 225 -26.82 28.15 -7.87
N GLY A 226 -26.01 28.20 -6.81
CA GLY A 226 -25.43 29.43 -6.30
C GLY A 226 -24.18 29.88 -7.03
N ALA A 227 -24.32 30.46 -8.23
CA ALA A 227 -23.58 31.66 -8.69
C ALA A 227 -23.67 31.89 -10.22
N LEU A 228 -24.89 31.92 -10.80
CA LEU A 228 -25.06 32.47 -12.14
C LEU A 228 -24.79 34.00 -12.12
N THR A 229 -23.83 34.45 -12.90
CA THR A 229 -23.45 35.86 -13.02
C THR A 229 -23.37 36.31 -14.46
N ARG A 230 -23.48 37.63 -14.67
CA ARG A 230 -23.33 38.27 -15.98
C ARG A 230 -22.20 39.30 -15.94
N PRO A 231 -20.91 38.88 -16.08
CA PRO A 231 -19.76 39.79 -15.95
C PRO A 231 -19.75 40.93 -16.98
N THR A 232 -20.22 40.67 -18.20
CA THR A 232 -20.38 41.66 -19.28
C THR A 232 -21.67 41.38 -20.04
N ASP A 233 -22.07 42.28 -20.93
CA ASP A 233 -23.22 42.09 -21.83
C ASP A 233 -23.11 40.84 -22.71
N ARG A 234 -21.89 40.42 -23.06
CA ARG A 234 -21.60 39.23 -23.86
C ARG A 234 -21.26 37.97 -23.06
N VAL A 235 -21.12 38.06 -21.74
CA VAL A 235 -20.63 36.93 -20.93
C VAL A 235 -21.65 36.54 -19.89
N VAL A 236 -21.97 35.25 -19.86
CA VAL A 236 -22.67 34.60 -18.75
C VAL A 236 -21.76 33.55 -18.13
N GLU A 237 -21.77 33.45 -16.82
CA GLU A 237 -20.92 32.52 -16.08
C GLU A 237 -21.76 31.81 -15.02
N LEU A 238 -21.83 30.49 -15.11
CA LEU A 238 -22.40 29.60 -14.11
C LEU A 238 -21.26 29.02 -13.28
N ARG A 239 -21.39 29.06 -11.96
CA ARG A 239 -20.50 28.36 -11.04
C ARG A 239 -21.33 27.41 -10.18
N LEU A 240 -20.94 26.15 -10.19
CA LEU A 240 -21.47 25.05 -9.41
C LEU A 240 -20.46 24.72 -8.31
N THR A 241 -20.97 24.48 -7.11
CA THR A 241 -20.20 24.07 -5.94
C THR A 241 -20.42 22.60 -5.64
N GLU A 242 -19.68 22.04 -4.68
CA GLU A 242 -19.81 20.63 -4.27
C GLU A 242 -21.26 20.20 -3.97
N ASP A 243 -22.09 21.09 -3.39
CA ASP A 243 -23.52 20.83 -3.13
C ASP A 243 -24.34 20.65 -4.42
N ASP A 244 -23.90 21.24 -5.52
CA ASP A 244 -24.50 21.17 -6.85
C ASP A 244 -23.99 19.98 -7.68
N LEU A 245 -23.06 19.17 -7.14
CA LEU A 245 -22.45 18.03 -7.82
C LEU A 245 -22.96 16.70 -7.24
N PRO A 246 -22.78 15.57 -7.95
CA PRO A 246 -23.22 14.27 -7.47
C PRO A 246 -22.56 13.92 -6.13
N PRO A 247 -23.18 13.13 -5.25
CA PRO A 247 -22.58 12.72 -3.98
C PRO A 247 -21.19 12.07 -4.12
N GLU A 248 -20.90 11.46 -5.26
CA GLU A 248 -19.62 10.87 -5.63
C GLU A 248 -18.51 11.91 -5.83
N ALA A 249 -18.88 13.17 -6.12
CA ALA A 249 -17.99 14.32 -6.21
C ALA A 249 -17.57 14.88 -4.84
N ASN A 250 -18.23 14.46 -3.75
CA ASN A 250 -18.03 15.03 -2.42
C ASN A 250 -16.96 14.25 -1.63
N ASP A 251 -15.78 14.84 -1.47
CA ASP A 251 -14.65 14.21 -0.78
C ASP A 251 -14.93 13.90 0.68
N GLN A 252 -15.64 14.81 1.35
CA GLN A 252 -16.03 14.66 2.74
C GLN A 252 -16.92 13.42 2.93
N ARG A 253 -17.99 13.29 2.15
CA ARG A 253 -18.94 12.16 2.17
C ARG A 253 -18.29 10.82 1.85
N ASN A 254 -17.30 10.82 0.96
CA ASN A 254 -16.65 9.60 0.49
C ASN A 254 -15.34 9.32 1.23
N GLU A 255 -15.04 10.06 2.29
CA GLU A 255 -13.87 9.86 3.12
C GLU A 255 -12.52 9.93 2.37
N VAL A 256 -12.44 10.66 1.26
CA VAL A 256 -11.24 10.70 0.39
C VAL A 256 -10.12 11.50 1.03
N VAL A 257 -8.94 10.89 1.21
CA VAL A 257 -7.74 11.49 1.83
C VAL A 257 -6.72 11.87 0.74
N PRO A 258 -6.49 13.18 0.51
CA PRO A 258 -5.36 13.63 -0.30
C PRO A 258 -4.03 13.44 0.45
N GLU A 259 -2.96 13.16 -0.29
CA GLU A 259 -1.62 12.94 0.27
C GLU A 259 -1.13 14.14 1.10
N ALA A 260 -1.45 15.36 0.67
CA ALA A 260 -1.08 16.61 1.35
C ALA A 260 -1.65 16.73 2.78
N ASN A 261 -2.74 16.03 3.08
CA ASN A 261 -3.39 16.05 4.39
C ASN A 261 -2.86 14.96 5.32
N LEU A 262 -2.02 14.07 4.80
CA LEU A 262 -1.35 13.04 5.56
C LEU A 262 0.01 13.56 6.01
N THR A 263 0.24 13.62 7.32
CA THR A 263 1.51 14.03 7.94
C THR A 263 2.18 12.81 8.56
N VAL A 264 3.49 12.68 8.36
CA VAL A 264 4.28 11.49 8.71
C VAL A 264 5.56 11.98 9.36
N GLU A 265 5.68 11.84 10.68
CA GLU A 265 6.86 12.26 11.42
C GLU A 265 7.09 11.40 12.66
N GLY A 266 8.31 10.87 12.83
CA GLY A 266 8.74 10.20 14.06
C GLY A 266 7.85 9.04 14.52
N GLY A 267 7.34 8.23 13.58
CA GLY A 267 6.40 7.12 13.87
C GLY A 267 4.95 7.55 14.06
N THR A 268 4.64 8.84 13.91
CA THR A 268 3.28 9.38 13.95
C THR A 268 2.77 9.54 12.53
N VAL A 269 1.56 9.03 12.28
CA VAL A 269 0.77 9.33 11.08
C VAL A 269 -0.42 10.15 11.54
N SER A 270 -0.60 11.35 11.01
CA SER A 270 -1.81 12.14 11.31
C SER A 270 -2.50 12.54 10.03
N VAL A 271 -3.82 12.52 10.06
CA VAL A 271 -4.67 13.04 8.99
C VAL A 271 -5.42 14.24 9.51
N ASP A 272 -5.21 15.39 8.88
CA ASP A 272 -5.95 16.61 9.16
C ASP A 272 -6.69 17.04 7.89
N LYS A 273 -7.98 16.74 7.80
CA LYS A 273 -8.84 17.21 6.70
C LYS A 273 -9.73 18.38 7.10
N GLN A 274 -9.83 18.69 8.38
CA GLN A 274 -10.66 19.78 8.93
C GLN A 274 -12.15 19.64 8.58
N THR A 275 -12.63 18.41 8.34
CA THR A 275 -14.01 18.07 7.98
C THR A 275 -14.89 17.59 9.14
N GLY A 276 -14.31 17.22 10.29
CA GLY A 276 -15.05 16.65 11.43
C GLY A 276 -15.64 15.25 11.20
N ILE A 277 -15.14 14.50 10.20
CA ILE A 277 -15.53 13.12 9.89
C ILE A 277 -14.58 12.11 10.55
N GLU A 278 -15.12 10.96 10.92
CA GLU A 278 -14.33 9.81 11.39
C GLU A 278 -13.90 8.96 10.18
N TYR A 279 -12.62 8.59 10.13
CA TYR A 279 -12.05 7.75 9.07
C TYR A 279 -11.73 6.37 9.59
N ASP A 280 -12.07 5.33 8.84
CA ASP A 280 -11.57 4.00 9.12
C ASP A 280 -10.09 3.89 8.73
N VAL A 281 -9.30 3.38 9.67
CA VAL A 281 -7.90 3.06 9.48
C VAL A 281 -7.72 1.56 9.34
N TYR A 282 -7.08 1.16 8.25
CA TYR A 282 -6.72 -0.22 7.97
C TYR A 282 -5.20 -0.36 7.99
N VAL A 283 -4.71 -1.34 8.73
CA VAL A 283 -3.27 -1.67 8.75
C VAL A 283 -3.11 -3.16 8.54
N GLU A 284 -2.27 -3.55 7.60
CA GLU A 284 -2.02 -4.95 7.24
C GLU A 284 -0.54 -5.22 6.96
N PRO A 285 -0.02 -6.42 7.23
CA PRO A 285 1.34 -6.79 6.85
C PRO A 285 1.45 -6.87 5.32
N LEU A 286 2.55 -6.35 4.77
CA LEU A 286 2.83 -6.41 3.34
C LEU A 286 3.35 -7.80 2.88
N GLY A 287 4.11 -8.47 3.76
CA GLY A 287 4.65 -9.81 3.50
C GLY A 287 3.77 -10.94 4.06
N SER A 288 4.31 -12.16 4.07
CA SER A 288 3.70 -13.40 4.58
C SER A 288 3.44 -13.44 6.10
N GLY A 289 3.30 -12.28 6.73
CA GLY A 289 3.19 -12.10 8.17
C GLY A 289 4.49 -11.59 8.80
N PRO A 290 4.45 -11.25 10.10
CA PRO A 290 5.58 -10.66 10.80
C PRO A 290 6.63 -11.72 11.12
N GLN A 291 7.80 -11.64 10.48
CA GLN A 291 8.93 -12.53 10.73
C GLN A 291 9.99 -11.86 11.58
N VAL A 292 9.68 -11.63 12.86
CA VAL A 292 10.68 -11.18 13.84
C VAL A 292 10.98 -12.32 14.79
N SER A 293 12.26 -12.64 14.88
CA SER A 293 12.85 -13.68 15.72
C SER A 293 14.22 -13.18 16.15
N ARG A 294 14.85 -13.89 17.08
CA ARG A 294 16.27 -13.74 17.37
C ARG A 294 16.85 -15.07 17.75
N ILE A 295 18.16 -15.25 17.53
CA ILE A 295 18.86 -16.42 18.04
C ILE A 295 19.06 -16.23 19.55
N GLU A 296 18.48 -17.12 20.35
CA GLU A 296 18.74 -17.17 21.79
C GLU A 296 19.38 -18.50 22.17
N SER A 297 20.29 -18.43 23.14
CA SER A 297 20.80 -19.60 23.83
C SER A 297 19.80 -19.99 24.93
N ILE A 298 19.10 -21.11 24.73
CA ILE A 298 18.13 -21.63 25.69
C ILE A 298 18.74 -22.87 26.35
N PRO A 299 18.71 -22.97 27.70
CA PRO A 299 19.07 -24.20 28.40
C PRO A 299 18.26 -25.36 27.85
N GLY A 300 18.91 -26.38 27.29
CA GLY A 300 18.20 -27.48 26.67
C GLY A 300 17.41 -28.28 27.69
N ASP A 301 16.09 -28.39 27.50
CA ASP A 301 15.44 -29.63 27.89
C ASP A 301 15.98 -30.74 26.99
N VAL A 302 16.01 -31.96 27.51
CA VAL A 302 16.73 -33.12 26.98
C VAL A 302 16.33 -33.47 25.53
N THR A 303 15.25 -32.88 25.01
CA THR A 303 14.73 -33.04 23.64
C THR A 303 15.15 -31.94 22.65
N PHE A 304 15.74 -30.82 23.10
CA PHE A 304 15.97 -29.60 22.30
C PHE A 304 17.40 -29.44 21.75
N ARG A 305 18.37 -30.18 22.30
CA ARG A 305 19.77 -30.16 21.85
C ARG A 305 20.15 -31.33 20.96
N GLU A 306 21.31 -31.25 20.30
CA GLU A 306 21.95 -32.42 19.67
C GLU A 306 22.26 -33.48 20.74
N PRO A 307 22.10 -34.78 20.43
CA PRO A 307 22.55 -35.82 21.36
C PRO A 307 24.06 -35.68 21.58
N ILE A 308 24.56 -36.06 22.75
CA ILE A 308 25.97 -35.90 23.08
C ILE A 308 26.66 -37.26 23.24
N ASP A 309 27.88 -37.35 22.73
CA ASP A 309 28.82 -38.42 23.02
C ASP A 309 29.90 -37.87 23.96
N VAL A 310 29.91 -38.35 25.21
CA VAL A 310 30.85 -37.86 26.24
C VAL A 310 31.84 -38.95 26.60
N VAL A 311 33.14 -38.66 26.53
CA VAL A 311 34.18 -39.55 27.03
C VAL A 311 34.88 -38.90 28.23
N PHE A 312 34.81 -39.58 29.38
CA PHE A 312 35.59 -39.21 30.55
C PHE A 312 37.01 -39.73 30.40
N VAL A 313 37.99 -38.83 30.39
CA VAL A 313 39.42 -39.14 30.33
C VAL A 313 40.00 -38.84 31.72
N ILE A 314 40.13 -39.87 32.55
CA ILE A 314 40.40 -39.73 33.98
C ILE A 314 41.83 -40.19 34.27
N ASP A 315 42.61 -39.32 34.90
CA ASP A 315 43.94 -39.66 35.41
C ASP A 315 43.84 -40.74 36.48
N GLU A 316 44.58 -41.82 36.27
CA GLU A 316 44.75 -42.92 37.21
C GLU A 316 46.06 -42.83 37.96
N SER A 317 46.86 -41.78 37.81
CA SER A 317 48.17 -41.62 38.47
C SER A 317 48.14 -41.88 39.98
N GLY A 318 49.28 -42.29 40.55
CA GLY A 318 49.37 -42.57 41.99
C GLY A 318 48.97 -41.40 42.91
N SER A 319 49.07 -40.16 42.44
CA SER A 319 48.65 -38.94 43.16
C SER A 319 47.13 -38.86 43.35
N MET A 320 46.35 -39.47 42.46
CA MET A 320 44.88 -39.55 42.53
C MET A 320 44.36 -40.43 43.68
N SER A 321 45.23 -41.12 44.42
CA SER A 321 44.83 -42.05 45.47
C SER A 321 43.95 -41.43 46.57
N GLY A 322 43.07 -42.25 47.16
CA GLY A 322 42.23 -41.83 48.27
C GLY A 322 41.01 -41.02 47.83
N SER A 323 40.80 -39.85 48.45
CA SER A 323 39.59 -39.06 48.24
C SER A 323 39.49 -38.43 46.86
N LYS A 324 40.61 -38.13 46.18
CA LYS A 324 40.60 -37.54 44.84
C LYS A 324 39.92 -38.45 43.83
N MET A 325 40.42 -39.68 43.66
CA MET A 325 39.80 -40.71 42.81
C MET A 325 38.35 -41.01 43.25
N SER A 326 38.07 -41.11 44.56
CA SER A 326 36.68 -41.34 45.02
C SER A 326 35.73 -40.21 44.60
N ASN A 327 36.15 -38.94 44.74
CA ASN A 327 35.34 -37.79 44.39
C ASN A 327 35.15 -37.69 42.87
N THR A 328 36.20 -37.94 42.09
CA THR A 328 36.16 -38.00 40.62
C THR A 328 35.12 -39.00 40.14
N LYS A 329 35.13 -40.23 40.69
CA LYS A 329 34.14 -41.24 40.37
C LYS A 329 32.73 -40.76 40.71
N ASP A 330 32.53 -40.20 41.90
CA ASP A 330 31.23 -39.69 42.33
C ASP A 330 30.70 -38.57 41.42
N ALA A 331 31.57 -37.65 40.98
CA ALA A 331 31.21 -36.56 40.07
C ALA A 331 30.93 -37.06 38.64
N ALA A 332 31.76 -37.96 38.10
CA ALA A 332 31.54 -38.56 36.78
C ALA A 332 30.22 -39.35 36.73
N ARG A 333 29.91 -40.17 37.75
CA ARG A 333 28.61 -40.85 37.85
C ARG A 333 27.45 -39.88 37.98
N SER A 334 27.64 -38.75 38.68
CA SER A 334 26.62 -37.70 38.78
C SER A 334 26.35 -37.06 37.42
N PHE A 335 27.38 -36.82 36.61
CA PHE A 335 27.24 -36.34 35.24
C PHE A 335 26.48 -37.35 34.37
N VAL A 336 26.87 -38.62 34.40
CA VAL A 336 26.14 -39.69 33.68
C VAL A 336 24.67 -39.73 34.08
N GLY A 337 24.36 -39.49 35.37
CA GLY A 337 22.99 -39.38 35.86
C GLY A 337 22.19 -38.16 35.37
N LEU A 338 22.83 -37.15 34.78
CA LEU A 338 22.18 -36.01 34.11
C LEU A 338 21.90 -36.29 32.62
N MET A 339 22.59 -37.25 32.02
CA MET A 339 22.46 -37.61 30.61
C MET A 339 21.17 -38.40 30.32
N ASN A 340 20.73 -38.44 29.06
CA ASN A 340 19.56 -39.21 28.63
C ASN A 340 19.94 -40.47 27.87
N ASP A 341 19.66 -41.62 28.48
CA ASP A 341 19.95 -42.95 27.95
C ASP A 341 19.28 -43.27 26.61
N THR A 342 18.26 -42.54 26.19
CA THR A 342 17.64 -42.71 24.87
C THR A 342 18.34 -41.94 23.74
N ARG A 343 19.29 -41.06 24.06
CA ARG A 343 19.90 -40.11 23.11
C ARG A 343 21.42 -40.01 23.26
N ASP A 344 21.90 -39.88 24.48
CA ASP A 344 23.28 -39.56 24.81
C ASP A 344 24.06 -40.82 25.17
N ARG A 345 25.34 -40.85 24.82
CA ARG A 345 26.22 -41.99 25.09
C ARG A 345 27.42 -41.55 25.89
N ALA A 346 27.85 -42.40 26.81
CA ALA A 346 29.02 -42.16 27.63
C ALA A 346 30.08 -43.24 27.43
N GLY A 347 31.34 -42.83 27.45
CA GLY A 347 32.53 -43.68 27.42
C GLY A 347 33.52 -43.24 28.49
N VAL A 348 34.47 -44.11 28.80
CA VAL A 348 35.45 -43.86 29.87
C VAL A 348 36.81 -44.37 29.45
N VAL A 349 37.85 -43.59 29.72
CA VAL A 349 39.26 -43.94 29.57
C VAL A 349 39.97 -43.56 30.87
N GLY A 350 40.59 -44.56 31.52
CA GLY A 350 41.62 -44.33 32.52
C GLY A 350 42.99 -44.24 31.86
N TYR A 351 43.88 -43.36 32.36
CA TYR A 351 45.26 -43.25 31.86
C TYR A 351 46.27 -43.10 33.00
N ASP A 352 47.41 -43.78 32.88
CA ASP A 352 48.52 -43.77 33.84
C ASP A 352 49.91 -43.86 33.14
N ASP A 353 50.59 -45.02 33.16
CA ASP A 353 51.97 -45.25 32.67
C ASP A 353 52.08 -46.07 31.37
N GLU A 354 51.10 -46.94 31.02
CA GLU A 354 51.22 -47.86 29.87
C GLU A 354 50.17 -47.73 28.76
N ALA A 355 50.67 -47.93 27.53
CA ALA A 355 49.95 -48.09 26.27
C ALA A 355 49.17 -49.43 26.17
N GLU A 356 48.40 -49.86 27.17
CA GLU A 356 47.48 -50.99 27.01
C GLU A 356 46.21 -50.54 26.27
N TYR A 357 46.20 -50.72 24.94
CA TYR A 357 45.00 -50.60 24.11
C TYR A 357 43.95 -51.64 24.54
N LEU A 358 42.87 -51.16 25.15
CA LEU A 358 41.56 -51.83 25.31
C LEU A 358 41.65 -53.37 25.48
N SER A 359 42.43 -53.83 26.46
CA SER A 359 42.44 -55.24 26.88
C SER A 359 41.19 -55.53 27.74
N GLU A 360 40.74 -56.79 27.83
CA GLU A 360 39.64 -57.19 28.73
C GLU A 360 39.92 -56.84 30.23
N SER A 361 41.16 -56.44 30.57
CA SER A 361 41.57 -55.92 31.87
C SER A 361 41.62 -54.40 31.99
N SER A 362 41.60 -53.65 30.89
CA SER A 362 41.49 -52.19 30.92
C SER A 362 40.06 -51.80 31.30
N GLN A 363 39.91 -50.90 32.26
CA GLN A 363 38.59 -50.49 32.78
C GLN A 363 37.92 -49.45 31.87
N ALA A 364 38.45 -49.28 30.66
CA ALA A 364 37.92 -48.41 29.62
C ALA A 364 36.62 -48.97 29.02
N ARG A 365 35.78 -48.05 28.52
CA ARG A 365 34.45 -48.36 28.00
C ARG A 365 34.19 -47.55 26.73
N TYR A 366 33.85 -48.26 25.65
CA TYR A 366 33.30 -47.65 24.44
C TYR A 366 31.99 -46.92 24.72
N LEU A 367 31.67 -45.93 23.89
CA LEU A 367 30.41 -45.18 23.95
C LEU A 367 29.21 -46.11 24.02
N THR A 368 28.38 -45.94 25.04
CA THR A 368 27.16 -46.73 25.25
C THR A 368 26.08 -45.91 25.97
N ASP A 369 24.83 -46.28 25.76
CA ASP A 369 23.64 -45.87 26.52
C ASP A 369 23.42 -46.71 27.80
N ASP A 370 24.17 -47.80 27.99
CA ASP A 370 24.14 -48.61 29.22
C ASP A 370 24.93 -47.92 30.34
N TYR A 371 24.26 -46.99 31.02
CA TYR A 371 24.86 -46.18 32.08
C TYR A 371 25.28 -46.99 33.31
N ASP A 372 24.65 -48.14 33.57
CA ASP A 372 25.09 -49.06 34.62
C ASP A 372 26.47 -49.67 34.27
N ALA A 373 26.69 -50.01 33.00
CA ALA A 373 27.98 -50.49 32.54
C ALA A 373 29.05 -49.39 32.54
N VAL A 374 28.70 -48.15 32.17
CA VAL A 374 29.60 -46.99 32.27
C VAL A 374 29.99 -46.75 33.72
N ASN A 375 29.01 -46.70 34.63
CA ASN A 375 29.25 -46.53 36.06
C ASN A 375 30.10 -47.66 36.65
N THR A 376 29.93 -48.90 36.17
CA THR A 376 30.77 -50.04 36.57
C THR A 376 32.23 -49.85 36.14
N SER A 377 32.46 -49.31 34.93
CA SER A 377 33.80 -48.96 34.45
C SER A 377 34.42 -47.83 35.27
N ILE A 378 33.65 -46.77 35.57
CA ILE A 378 34.09 -45.68 36.46
C ILE A 378 34.45 -46.23 37.85
N ASP A 379 33.65 -47.12 38.40
CA ASP A 379 33.90 -47.73 39.72
C ASP A 379 35.14 -48.63 39.71
N GLY A 380 35.51 -49.17 38.55
CA GLY A 380 36.75 -49.91 38.34
C GLY A 380 37.99 -49.06 38.63
N LEU A 381 38.00 -47.79 38.20
CA LEU A 381 39.22 -46.96 38.06
C LEU A 381 40.10 -46.98 39.32
N SER A 382 41.40 -47.10 39.18
CA SER A 382 42.27 -47.28 40.36
C SER A 382 43.56 -46.49 40.25
N ALA A 383 43.89 -45.76 41.32
CA ALA A 383 45.10 -44.95 41.36
C ALA A 383 46.39 -45.83 41.37
N GLY A 384 47.28 -45.61 40.41
CA GLY A 384 48.54 -46.31 40.16
C GLY A 384 49.34 -45.62 39.04
N GLY A 385 50.61 -46.00 38.84
CA GLY A 385 51.40 -45.50 37.70
C GLY A 385 51.75 -44.01 37.73
N SER A 386 52.15 -43.50 36.57
CA SER A 386 52.54 -42.11 36.27
C SER A 386 51.39 -41.38 35.55
N THR A 387 51.65 -40.24 34.91
CA THR A 387 50.64 -39.41 34.23
C THR A 387 51.02 -39.22 32.76
N ASN A 388 50.41 -40.00 31.86
CA ASN A 388 50.59 -39.87 30.40
C ASN A 388 49.39 -39.17 29.72
N THR A 389 49.36 -37.84 29.81
CA THR A 389 48.26 -37.01 29.28
C THR A 389 48.09 -37.11 27.76
N GLU A 390 49.18 -37.27 27.00
CA GLU A 390 49.09 -37.50 25.55
C GLU A 390 48.24 -38.73 25.25
N ASP A 391 48.53 -39.84 25.93
CA ASP A 391 47.84 -41.10 25.70
C ASP A 391 46.37 -41.01 26.12
N GLY A 392 46.08 -40.35 27.25
CA GLY A 392 44.71 -40.04 27.67
C GLY A 392 43.93 -39.28 26.59
N LEU A 393 44.50 -38.18 26.07
CA LEU A 393 43.88 -37.37 25.01
C LEU A 393 43.65 -38.19 23.73
N ARG A 394 44.67 -38.92 23.26
CA ARG A 394 44.57 -39.70 22.02
C ARG A 394 43.58 -40.85 22.14
N ARG A 395 43.47 -41.50 23.29
CA ARG A 395 42.49 -42.56 23.53
C ARG A 395 41.07 -42.02 23.65
N GLY A 396 40.90 -40.91 24.37
CA GLY A 396 39.62 -40.22 24.45
C GLY A 396 39.12 -39.82 23.07
N HIS A 397 40.01 -39.22 22.28
CA HIS A 397 39.75 -38.90 20.88
C HIS A 397 39.42 -40.14 20.05
N ALA A 398 40.20 -41.22 20.15
CA ALA A 398 39.96 -42.44 19.38
C ALA A 398 38.59 -43.08 19.69
N LEU A 399 38.11 -43.03 20.94
CA LEU A 399 36.75 -43.50 21.26
C LEU A 399 35.66 -42.64 20.59
N LEU A 400 35.86 -41.33 20.54
CA LEU A 400 34.94 -40.38 19.89
C LEU A 400 35.03 -40.42 18.37
N ASP A 401 36.18 -40.77 17.79
CA ASP A 401 36.38 -40.87 16.34
C ASP A 401 35.88 -42.22 15.79
N LEU A 402 36.19 -43.33 16.46
CA LEU A 402 35.82 -44.67 15.99
C LEU A 402 34.33 -44.99 16.13
N GLU A 403 33.70 -44.52 17.21
CA GLU A 403 32.33 -44.91 17.60
C GLU A 403 31.39 -43.69 17.78
N GLY A 404 31.91 -42.47 17.59
CA GLY A 404 31.11 -41.25 17.64
C GLY A 404 30.11 -41.17 16.52
N THR A 405 28.94 -40.60 16.81
CA THR A 405 27.93 -40.36 15.78
C THR A 405 28.18 -38.98 15.19
N PRO A 406 28.34 -38.82 13.87
CA PRO A 406 28.63 -37.51 13.27
C PRO A 406 27.58 -36.42 13.55
N SER A 407 26.35 -36.80 13.93
CA SER A 407 25.28 -35.89 14.32
C SER A 407 25.17 -35.69 15.85
N HIS A 408 26.16 -36.15 16.62
CA HIS A 408 26.27 -35.92 18.05
C HIS A 408 27.36 -34.89 18.32
N GLU A 409 27.14 -34.04 19.31
CA GLU A 409 28.21 -33.23 19.87
C GLU A 409 29.18 -34.17 20.61
N ARG A 410 30.47 -34.11 20.24
CA ARG A 410 31.51 -34.99 20.78
C ARG A 410 32.35 -34.25 21.79
N VAL A 411 32.33 -34.74 23.02
CA VAL A 411 32.96 -34.07 24.17
C VAL A 411 33.88 -35.01 24.90
N ALA A 412 35.09 -34.54 25.21
CA ALA A 412 35.98 -35.18 26.16
C ALA A 412 36.07 -34.36 27.45
N ILE A 413 36.02 -35.03 28.60
CA ILE A 413 36.25 -34.39 29.90
C ILE A 413 37.55 -34.97 30.46
N LEU A 414 38.63 -34.21 30.34
CA LEU A 414 39.95 -34.56 30.84
C LEU A 414 40.09 -34.14 32.31
N LEU A 415 40.40 -35.08 33.19
CA LEU A 415 40.63 -34.80 34.60
C LEU A 415 42.03 -35.26 35.01
N SER A 416 42.80 -34.37 35.64
CA SER A 416 44.17 -34.61 36.10
C SER A 416 44.44 -33.94 37.45
N ASP A 417 45.32 -34.54 38.27
CA ASP A 417 45.78 -33.93 39.54
C ASP A 417 47.27 -33.57 39.59
N GLY A 418 47.97 -33.67 38.46
CA GLY A 418 49.40 -33.41 38.36
C GLY A 418 49.86 -33.05 36.95
N GLU A 419 51.16 -32.81 36.83
CA GLU A 419 51.86 -32.55 35.56
C GLU A 419 52.05 -33.88 34.78
N PRO A 420 52.02 -33.85 33.44
CA PRO A 420 52.43 -35.01 32.64
C PRO A 420 53.85 -35.46 33.00
N THR A 421 54.04 -36.75 33.25
CA THR A 421 55.33 -37.34 33.68
C THR A 421 55.85 -38.44 32.77
N GLU A 422 55.01 -38.99 31.90
CA GLU A 422 55.36 -40.00 30.89
C GLU A 422 54.71 -39.66 29.54
N GLY A 423 55.23 -40.22 28.45
CA GLY A 423 54.81 -39.88 27.09
C GLY A 423 55.31 -38.51 26.66
N GLU A 424 54.52 -37.79 25.86
CA GLU A 424 54.79 -36.38 25.59
C GLU A 424 54.48 -35.51 26.82
N THR A 425 55.45 -34.67 27.18
CA THR A 425 55.40 -33.78 28.36
C THR A 425 55.63 -32.32 27.99
N ASP A 426 55.98 -32.02 26.73
CA ASP A 426 56.08 -30.66 26.20
C ASP A 426 54.68 -30.06 26.05
N PRO A 427 54.36 -28.98 26.79
CA PRO A 427 53.07 -28.32 26.68
C PRO A 427 52.73 -27.81 25.27
N ASP A 428 53.72 -27.46 24.46
CA ASP A 428 53.50 -27.00 23.07
C ASP A 428 53.04 -28.14 22.17
N GLU A 429 53.58 -29.35 22.37
CA GLU A 429 53.18 -30.52 21.59
C GLU A 429 51.82 -31.06 22.07
N LEU A 430 51.54 -31.03 23.37
CA LEU A 430 50.21 -31.40 23.90
C LEU A 430 49.11 -30.44 23.45
N GLU A 431 49.37 -29.14 23.35
CA GLU A 431 48.44 -28.19 22.74
C GLU A 431 48.20 -28.51 21.27
N ARG A 432 49.27 -28.81 20.50
CA ARG A 432 49.15 -29.21 19.10
C ARG A 432 48.31 -30.48 18.91
N ILE A 433 48.40 -31.42 19.84
CA ILE A 433 47.55 -32.63 19.86
C ILE A 433 46.10 -32.26 20.15
N ALA A 434 45.86 -31.33 21.07
CA ALA A 434 44.52 -30.81 21.34
C ALA A 434 43.94 -30.08 20.12
N GLU A 435 44.73 -29.29 19.39
CA GLU A 435 44.32 -28.66 18.12
C GLU A 435 43.88 -29.71 17.09
N GLU A 436 44.64 -30.81 16.92
CA GLU A 436 44.25 -31.92 16.03
C GLU A 436 42.89 -32.52 16.44
N ILE A 437 42.65 -32.70 17.74
CA ILE A 437 41.39 -33.22 18.28
C ILE A 437 40.24 -32.23 18.04
N GLY A 438 40.51 -30.93 18.19
CA GLY A 438 39.54 -29.86 17.93
C GLY A 438 39.16 -29.76 16.45
N ASP A 439 40.13 -29.89 15.55
CA ASP A 439 39.92 -29.92 14.09
C ASP A 439 39.03 -31.09 13.67
N ASP A 440 39.13 -32.22 14.38
CA ASP A 440 38.27 -33.39 14.20
C ASP A 440 36.89 -33.23 14.86
N GLY A 441 36.57 -32.05 15.43
CA GLY A 441 35.25 -31.67 15.94
C GLY A 441 34.94 -32.22 17.33
N VAL A 442 35.97 -32.38 18.18
CA VAL A 442 35.84 -32.77 19.59
C VAL A 442 36.19 -31.60 20.50
N THR A 443 35.30 -31.28 21.44
CA THR A 443 35.56 -30.26 22.46
C THR A 443 36.09 -30.91 23.74
N VAL A 444 37.21 -30.41 24.27
CA VAL A 444 37.85 -30.94 25.48
C VAL A 444 37.64 -29.96 26.65
N TYR A 445 36.88 -30.38 27.65
CA TYR A 445 36.81 -29.69 28.93
C TYR A 445 37.87 -30.27 29.87
N THR A 446 38.61 -29.41 30.56
CA THR A 446 39.69 -29.83 31.45
C THR A 446 39.35 -29.51 32.90
N VAL A 447 39.56 -30.48 33.79
CA VAL A 447 39.28 -30.34 35.22
C VAL A 447 40.55 -30.66 36.01
N GLY A 448 41.12 -29.65 36.65
CA GLY A 448 42.28 -29.78 37.52
C GLY A 448 41.87 -29.99 38.97
N THR A 449 42.63 -30.80 39.71
CA THR A 449 42.52 -30.92 41.17
C THR A 449 43.89 -30.95 41.83
N GLY A 450 44.07 -30.36 43.02
CA GLY A 450 45.36 -30.33 43.70
C GLY A 450 46.48 -29.65 42.88
N ASP A 451 47.53 -30.39 42.54
CA ASP A 451 48.76 -29.85 41.95
C ASP A 451 48.78 -29.92 40.41
N ALA A 452 47.61 -29.95 39.76
CA ALA A 452 47.48 -30.01 38.31
C ALA A 452 48.15 -28.81 37.61
N ASP A 453 48.76 -29.04 36.43
CA ASP A 453 49.29 -27.97 35.59
C ASP A 453 48.15 -27.16 34.96
N GLU A 454 47.70 -26.14 35.69
CA GLU A 454 46.63 -25.22 35.27
C GLU A 454 46.92 -24.59 33.91
N SER A 455 48.18 -24.21 33.65
CA SER A 455 48.55 -23.55 32.39
C SER A 455 48.39 -24.49 31.21
N LEU A 456 48.84 -25.74 31.35
CA LEU A 456 48.67 -26.76 30.32
C LEU A 456 47.19 -27.11 30.10
N MET A 457 46.43 -27.31 31.18
CA MET A 457 45.02 -27.68 31.10
C MET A 457 44.17 -26.59 30.44
N MET A 458 44.48 -25.31 30.67
CA MET A 458 43.86 -24.19 29.96
C MET A 458 44.19 -24.18 28.47
N ARG A 459 45.45 -24.48 28.10
CA ARG A 459 45.87 -24.54 26.68
C ARG A 459 45.12 -25.63 25.93
N ILE A 460 45.05 -26.83 26.50
CA ILE A 460 44.31 -27.97 25.93
C ILE A 460 42.83 -27.61 25.73
N ALA A 461 42.19 -27.05 26.76
CA ALA A 461 40.77 -26.68 26.66
C ALA A 461 40.53 -25.61 25.57
N ASN A 462 41.31 -24.53 25.59
CA ASN A 462 41.13 -23.42 24.65
C ASN A 462 41.39 -23.84 23.20
N ALA A 463 42.35 -24.74 22.95
CA ALA A 463 42.65 -25.26 21.62
C ALA A 463 41.46 -25.99 20.97
N THR A 464 40.48 -26.46 21.76
CA THR A 464 39.31 -27.22 21.29
C THR A 464 37.98 -26.49 21.49
N GLY A 465 38.02 -25.24 21.96
CA GLY A 465 36.83 -24.45 22.31
C GLY A 465 36.19 -24.81 23.65
N GLY A 466 36.82 -25.67 24.46
CA GLY A 466 36.38 -26.02 25.81
C GLY A 466 36.85 -25.04 26.87
N THR A 467 36.56 -25.33 28.13
CA THR A 467 36.99 -24.51 29.29
C THR A 467 37.71 -25.33 30.35
N TYR A 468 38.63 -24.69 31.06
CA TYR A 468 39.30 -25.24 32.23
C TYR A 468 38.52 -24.89 33.51
N SER A 469 38.42 -25.85 34.42
CA SER A 469 37.87 -25.66 35.76
C SER A 469 38.78 -26.29 36.82
N TYR A 470 38.86 -25.66 38.00
CA TYR A 470 39.58 -26.19 39.15
C TYR A 470 38.61 -26.65 40.24
N ALA A 471 38.85 -27.82 40.83
CA ALA A 471 38.03 -28.36 41.92
C ALA A 471 38.86 -29.19 42.92
N ASP A 472 38.86 -28.78 44.19
CA ASP A 472 39.66 -29.41 45.25
C ASP A 472 38.87 -30.26 46.23
N ASP A 473 37.55 -30.12 46.23
CA ASP A 473 36.65 -30.84 47.12
C ASP A 473 35.46 -31.45 46.37
N PRO A 474 34.73 -32.41 46.97
CA PRO A 474 33.67 -33.13 46.28
C PRO A 474 32.52 -32.22 45.81
N ALA A 475 32.23 -31.12 46.52
CA ALA A 475 31.12 -30.22 46.17
C ALA A 475 31.50 -29.33 44.99
N ASP A 476 32.74 -28.86 44.95
CA ASP A 476 33.29 -28.11 43.82
C ASP A 476 33.29 -28.97 42.55
N LEU A 477 33.77 -30.22 42.67
CA LEU A 477 33.85 -31.13 41.53
C LEU A 477 32.45 -31.47 40.97
N GLN A 478 31.47 -31.71 41.83
CA GLN A 478 30.07 -31.89 41.40
C GLN A 478 29.48 -30.64 40.74
N SER A 479 29.86 -29.45 41.21
CA SER A 479 29.38 -28.18 40.63
C SER A 479 30.00 -27.93 39.26
N VAL A 480 31.30 -28.18 39.10
CA VAL A 480 32.02 -28.08 37.83
C VAL A 480 31.42 -29.01 36.78
N PHE A 481 31.23 -30.30 37.10
CA PHE A 481 30.64 -31.25 36.15
C PHE A 481 29.21 -30.87 35.77
N ARG A 482 28.43 -30.30 36.70
CA ARG A 482 27.08 -29.79 36.40
C ARG A 482 27.10 -28.59 35.46
N GLU A 483 28.03 -27.65 35.66
CA GLU A 483 28.16 -26.48 34.79
C GLU A 483 28.62 -26.90 33.40
N ILE A 484 29.60 -27.81 33.30
CA ILE A 484 30.02 -28.41 32.03
C ILE A 484 28.82 -29.06 31.33
N PHE A 485 28.02 -29.87 32.05
CA PHE A 485 26.81 -30.45 31.47
C PHE A 485 25.84 -29.39 30.98
N LYS A 486 25.63 -28.30 31.73
CA LYS A 486 24.74 -27.21 31.34
C LYS A 486 25.22 -26.54 30.06
N THR A 487 26.51 -26.21 29.95
CA THR A 487 27.11 -25.61 28.75
C THR A 487 26.96 -26.51 27.52
N ILE A 488 27.27 -27.80 27.66
CA ILE A 488 27.06 -28.80 26.59
C ILE A 488 25.56 -28.95 26.28
N ALA A 489 24.70 -28.79 27.29
CA ALA A 489 23.28 -28.96 27.13
C ALA A 489 22.55 -27.74 26.54
N GLU A 490 23.22 -26.59 26.46
CA GLU A 490 22.66 -25.38 25.85
C GLU A 490 22.51 -25.56 24.35
N SER A 491 21.40 -25.07 23.81
CA SER A 491 21.15 -25.11 22.37
C SER A 491 20.74 -23.73 21.91
N ASN A 492 21.28 -23.29 20.79
CA ASN A 492 20.80 -22.08 20.15
C ASN A 492 19.50 -22.39 19.42
N GLN A 493 18.49 -21.56 19.64
CA GLN A 493 17.17 -21.70 19.03
C GLN A 493 16.76 -20.37 18.41
N ILE A 494 15.90 -20.43 17.39
CA ILE A 494 15.24 -19.24 16.86
C ILE A 494 14.01 -19.02 17.73
N VAL A 495 14.07 -18.01 18.60
CA VAL A 495 12.93 -17.66 19.45
C VAL A 495 12.13 -16.59 18.74
N ARG A 496 10.82 -16.79 18.59
CA ARG A 496 9.92 -15.70 18.20
C ARG A 496 9.57 -14.85 19.43
N PRO A 497 10.16 -13.65 19.59
CA PRO A 497 9.77 -12.77 20.67
C PRO A 497 8.31 -12.34 20.45
N PRO A 498 7.52 -12.22 21.53
CA PRO A 498 6.17 -11.69 21.45
C PRO A 498 6.24 -10.18 21.23
N ILE A 499 6.40 -9.81 19.96
CA ILE A 499 6.43 -8.43 19.49
C ILE A 499 5.09 -8.15 18.81
N SER A 500 4.61 -6.92 18.93
CA SER A 500 3.44 -6.47 18.21
C SER A 500 3.62 -5.01 17.80
N VAL A 501 2.77 -4.56 16.89
CA VAL A 501 2.59 -3.13 16.64
C VAL A 501 1.37 -2.71 17.42
N SER A 502 1.45 -1.64 18.19
CA SER A 502 0.26 -0.99 18.71
C SER A 502 0.01 0.31 17.99
N TYR A 503 -1.25 0.70 18.02
CA TYR A 503 -1.72 1.92 17.44
C TYR A 503 -2.38 2.76 18.52
N ASP A 504 -1.85 3.95 18.76
CA ASP A 504 -2.39 4.86 19.78
C ASP A 504 -3.25 5.94 19.14
N VAL A 505 -4.49 6.06 19.62
CA VAL A 505 -5.44 7.13 19.25
C VAL A 505 -5.79 7.90 20.51
N SER A 506 -5.40 9.17 20.60
CA SER A 506 -5.67 10.04 21.77
C SER A 506 -5.30 9.44 23.14
N GLY A 507 -4.31 8.55 23.18
CA GLY A 507 -3.84 7.89 24.41
C GLY A 507 -4.55 6.59 24.75
N GLU A 508 -5.44 6.09 23.89
CA GLU A 508 -5.95 4.72 23.93
C GLU A 508 -5.16 3.84 22.95
N THR A 509 -4.66 2.71 23.45
CA THR A 509 -3.81 1.79 22.70
C THR A 509 -4.64 0.65 22.12
N TYR A 510 -4.51 0.42 20.82
CA TYR A 510 -5.14 -0.66 20.07
C TYR A 510 -4.08 -1.65 19.57
N TYR A 511 -4.46 -2.93 19.56
CA TYR A 511 -3.61 -4.03 19.15
C TYR A 511 -4.22 -4.78 17.96
N PRO A 512 -3.39 -5.42 17.12
CA PRO A 512 -3.83 -6.09 15.91
C PRO A 512 -4.72 -7.27 16.26
N ARG A 513 -5.70 -7.52 15.40
CA ARG A 513 -6.61 -8.65 15.53
C ARG A 513 -6.23 -9.73 14.52
N ILE A 514 -6.14 -10.96 15.01
CA ILE A 514 -6.03 -12.15 14.16
C ILE A 514 -7.41 -12.54 13.67
N VAL A 515 -7.52 -12.83 12.37
CA VAL A 515 -8.74 -13.34 11.76
C VAL A 515 -8.65 -14.86 11.62
N GLY A 516 -9.71 -15.59 11.98
CA GLY A 516 -9.79 -17.05 11.84
C GLY A 516 -9.65 -17.83 13.16
N ASP A 517 -9.39 -19.13 13.05
CA ASP A 517 -9.15 -20.01 14.21
C ASP A 517 -7.79 -19.66 14.83
N SER A 518 -7.81 -19.17 16.07
CA SER A 518 -6.65 -18.70 16.82
C SER A 518 -6.60 -19.31 18.21
N ASP A 519 -7.37 -20.36 18.50
CA ASP A 519 -7.48 -20.95 19.84
C ASP A 519 -6.14 -21.50 20.36
N HIS A 520 -5.25 -21.88 19.44
CA HIS A 520 -3.91 -22.36 19.71
C HIS A 520 -2.83 -21.25 19.79
N VAL A 521 -3.18 -19.99 19.54
CA VAL A 521 -2.27 -18.84 19.61
C VAL A 521 -2.24 -18.28 21.03
N ALA A 522 -1.05 -17.98 21.54
CA ALA A 522 -0.88 -17.43 22.88
C ALA A 522 -1.70 -16.14 23.09
N ASN A 523 -2.34 -16.03 24.26
CA ASN A 523 -3.00 -14.80 24.67
C ASN A 523 -2.01 -13.89 25.39
N ILE A 524 -2.19 -12.59 25.17
CA ILE A 524 -1.48 -11.50 25.80
C ILE A 524 -2.51 -10.71 26.58
N THR A 525 -2.23 -10.30 27.81
CA THR A 525 -3.08 -9.33 28.52
C THR A 525 -2.26 -8.09 28.80
N LYS A 526 -2.72 -6.90 28.40
CA LYS A 526 -2.07 -5.60 28.67
C LYS A 526 -3.11 -4.51 28.80
N ASP A 527 -2.95 -3.64 29.79
CA ASP A 527 -3.87 -2.52 30.10
C ASP A 527 -5.35 -2.94 30.22
N GLY A 528 -5.60 -4.17 30.68
CA GLY A 528 -6.94 -4.74 30.85
C GLY A 528 -7.56 -5.30 29.57
N GLN A 529 -6.87 -5.23 28.43
CA GLN A 529 -7.26 -5.84 27.17
C GLN A 529 -6.53 -7.17 26.97
N THR A 530 -7.22 -8.19 26.47
CA THR A 530 -6.62 -9.47 26.07
C THR A 530 -6.56 -9.56 24.55
N VAL A 531 -5.36 -9.75 24.00
CA VAL A 531 -5.07 -9.75 22.56
C VAL A 531 -4.28 -11.02 22.20
N ARG A 532 -4.25 -11.42 20.92
CA ARG A 532 -3.51 -12.61 20.48
C ARG A 532 -2.08 -12.22 20.07
N ASN A 533 -1.11 -13.09 20.33
CA ASN A 533 0.25 -12.91 19.82
C ASN A 533 0.30 -13.12 18.30
N VAL A 534 0.26 -12.02 17.53
CA VAL A 534 0.31 -12.05 16.05
C VAL A 534 1.63 -12.59 15.49
N ASN A 535 2.68 -12.64 16.30
CA ASN A 535 3.99 -13.19 15.93
C ASN A 535 4.18 -14.64 16.39
N ASP A 536 3.15 -15.30 16.94
CA ASP A 536 3.21 -16.73 17.23
C ASP A 536 3.41 -17.49 15.89
N PRO A 537 4.37 -18.42 15.77
CA PRO A 537 4.54 -19.22 14.55
C PRO A 537 3.28 -19.96 14.08
N ALA A 538 2.33 -20.17 15.00
CA ALA A 538 1.05 -20.78 14.69
C ALA A 538 -0.06 -19.75 14.37
N ALA A 539 0.21 -18.45 14.50
CA ALA A 539 -0.70 -17.40 14.10
C ALA A 539 -0.90 -17.40 12.56
N PRO A 540 -2.11 -17.08 12.09
CA PRO A 540 -2.33 -16.70 10.69
C PRO A 540 -1.42 -15.56 10.27
N SER A 541 -0.97 -15.59 9.02
CA SER A 541 -0.10 -14.56 8.43
C SER A 541 -0.76 -13.19 8.30
N GLN A 542 -2.09 -13.14 8.28
CA GLN A 542 -2.85 -11.91 8.14
C GLN A 542 -3.41 -11.46 9.49
N PHE A 543 -3.07 -10.23 9.86
CA PHE A 543 -3.70 -9.49 10.94
C PHE A 543 -4.15 -8.15 10.40
N SER A 544 -5.17 -7.57 11.03
CA SER A 544 -5.60 -6.22 10.69
C SER A 544 -5.96 -5.40 11.92
N PHE A 545 -5.92 -4.10 11.72
CA PHE A 545 -6.48 -3.09 12.59
C PHE A 545 -7.68 -2.48 11.89
N THR A 546 -8.73 -2.18 12.64
CA THR A 546 -9.83 -1.36 12.18
C THR A 546 -10.29 -0.53 13.36
N GLU A 547 -10.01 0.76 13.31
CA GLU A 547 -10.49 1.73 14.27
C GLU A 547 -10.86 3.02 13.52
N SER A 548 -11.81 3.75 14.06
CA SER A 548 -12.26 5.01 13.49
C SER A 548 -11.51 6.17 14.17
N VAL A 549 -10.91 7.05 13.38
CA VAL A 549 -10.12 8.19 13.85
C VAL A 549 -10.83 9.47 13.51
N ALA A 550 -11.05 10.34 14.50
CA ALA A 550 -11.68 11.64 14.25
C ALA A 550 -10.73 12.58 13.50
N ASP A 551 -11.31 13.48 12.72
CA ASP A 551 -10.55 14.49 12.00
C ASP A 551 -9.65 15.36 12.91
N GLY A 552 -8.37 15.49 12.53
CA GLY A 552 -7.34 16.19 13.31
C GLY A 552 -6.81 15.41 14.53
N GLU A 553 -7.28 14.18 14.73
CA GLU A 553 -6.79 13.29 15.78
C GLU A 553 -5.43 12.69 15.38
N LEU A 554 -4.47 12.76 16.31
CA LEU A 554 -3.12 12.25 16.08
C LEU A 554 -3.08 10.76 16.34
N THR A 555 -2.44 10.04 15.42
CA THR A 555 -2.34 8.59 15.53
C THR A 555 -0.88 8.18 15.51
N THR A 556 -0.46 7.40 16.49
CA THR A 556 0.95 7.03 16.64
C THR A 556 1.08 5.52 16.53
N LEU A 557 1.86 5.07 15.56
CA LEU A 557 2.29 3.68 15.49
C LEU A 557 3.45 3.48 16.45
N ARG A 558 3.36 2.45 17.29
CA ARG A 558 4.42 2.10 18.22
C ARG A 558 4.72 0.61 18.15
N PRO A 559 5.99 0.22 18.01
CA PRO A 559 6.36 -1.16 18.28
C PRO A 559 6.20 -1.42 19.78
N VAL A 560 5.71 -2.60 20.13
CA VAL A 560 5.56 -3.06 21.50
C VAL A 560 6.24 -4.42 21.60
N THR A 561 7.32 -4.45 22.37
CA THR A 561 7.96 -5.69 22.79
C THR A 561 7.32 -6.17 24.09
N MET A 562 7.27 -7.50 24.26
CA MET A 562 6.82 -8.16 25.47
C MET A 562 7.78 -9.29 25.82
N ASP A 563 7.77 -9.69 27.09
CA ASP A 563 8.66 -10.75 27.57
C ASP A 563 7.93 -12.10 27.55
N CYS A 564 8.64 -13.15 27.16
CA CYS A 564 8.14 -14.51 27.29
C CYS A 564 8.36 -15.01 28.71
N ALA A 565 7.38 -15.71 29.29
CA ALA A 565 7.61 -16.41 30.55
C ALA A 565 8.68 -17.50 30.34
N PRO A 566 9.73 -17.61 31.19
CA PRO A 566 10.83 -18.55 30.99
C PRO A 566 10.39 -20.02 30.87
N GLU A 567 9.27 -20.40 31.48
CA GLU A 567 8.73 -21.77 31.44
C GLU A 567 7.73 -22.00 30.28
N ALA A 568 7.47 -20.99 29.44
CA ALA A 568 6.43 -21.01 28.41
C ALA A 568 6.98 -21.12 26.98
N LEU A 569 8.13 -21.78 26.82
CA LEU A 569 8.73 -22.05 25.52
C LEU A 569 8.38 -23.46 25.04
N GLU A 570 7.85 -23.58 23.82
CA GLU A 570 7.54 -24.88 23.18
C GLU A 570 8.18 -25.01 21.79
N LEU A 571 8.62 -26.22 21.43
CA LEU A 571 9.11 -26.52 20.07
C LEU A 571 8.01 -26.35 19.04
N THR A 572 8.36 -25.72 17.92
CA THR A 572 7.59 -25.86 16.69
C THR A 572 8.16 -26.99 15.83
N ASN A 573 7.44 -27.34 14.77
CA ASN A 573 7.94 -28.27 13.76
C ASN A 573 8.81 -27.57 12.69
N VAL A 574 9.11 -26.28 12.86
CA VAL A 574 9.84 -25.45 11.91
C VAL A 574 11.34 -25.53 12.24
N VAL A 575 12.14 -25.82 11.22
CA VAL A 575 13.59 -25.95 11.33
C VAL A 575 14.23 -25.09 10.24
N HIS A 576 15.14 -24.22 10.65
CA HIS A 576 15.90 -23.35 9.75
C HIS A 576 17.35 -23.85 9.66
N SER A 577 17.95 -23.75 8.47
CA SER A 577 19.33 -24.19 8.25
C SER A 577 20.10 -23.21 7.37
N ASN A 578 21.35 -22.90 7.73
CA ASN A 578 22.28 -22.10 6.94
C ASN A 578 23.69 -22.72 7.00
N GLY A 579 24.14 -23.29 5.87
CA GLY A 579 25.40 -24.04 5.81
C GLY A 579 25.36 -25.28 6.70
N THR A 580 26.24 -25.32 7.71
CA THR A 580 26.29 -26.41 8.71
C THR A 580 25.42 -26.16 9.93
N LYS A 581 24.88 -24.95 10.11
CA LYS A 581 24.09 -24.59 11.28
C LYS A 581 22.61 -24.92 11.05
N THR A 582 21.98 -25.58 12.02
CA THR A 582 20.54 -25.88 12.02
C THR A 582 19.94 -25.44 13.35
N TYR A 583 18.88 -24.64 13.29
CA TYR A 583 18.19 -24.11 14.47
C TYR A 583 16.72 -24.48 14.39
N ARG A 584 16.13 -24.91 15.51
CA ARG A 584 14.67 -25.05 15.58
C ARG A 584 14.05 -23.75 16.03
N GLU A 585 12.86 -23.51 15.54
CA GLU A 585 12.05 -22.41 16.01
C GLU A 585 11.29 -22.84 17.26
N VAL A 586 11.26 -21.96 18.25
CA VAL A 586 10.45 -22.11 19.45
C VAL A 586 9.47 -20.95 19.57
N ARG A 587 8.28 -21.29 20.06
CA ARG A 587 7.20 -20.32 20.29
C ARG A 587 7.06 -20.03 21.78
N CYS A 588 6.61 -18.81 22.06
CA CYS A 588 6.16 -18.42 23.38
C CYS A 588 4.66 -18.73 23.54
N THR A 589 4.30 -19.65 24.45
CA THR A 589 2.89 -20.03 24.70
C THR A 589 2.20 -19.15 25.75
N GLU A 590 2.99 -18.46 26.58
CA GLU A 590 2.50 -17.52 27.59
C GLU A 590 3.42 -16.29 27.64
N VAL A 591 2.82 -15.11 27.43
CA VAL A 591 3.52 -13.83 27.40
C VAL A 591 3.27 -13.12 28.72
N GLU A 592 4.31 -12.73 29.44
CA GLU A 592 4.16 -11.91 30.65
C GLU A 592 3.88 -10.45 30.27
N THR A 593 3.15 -9.74 31.14
CA THR A 593 2.94 -8.29 31.03
C THR A 593 4.27 -7.55 31.16
N GLY A 594 5.02 -7.44 30.07
CA GLY A 594 6.22 -6.63 29.99
C GLY A 594 5.89 -5.14 30.00
N THR A 595 6.71 -4.36 30.71
CA THR A 595 6.84 -2.92 30.46
C THR A 595 7.16 -2.75 28.98
N ALA A 596 6.38 -1.94 28.24
CA ALA A 596 6.76 -1.59 26.88
C ALA A 596 8.15 -0.94 26.95
N ASP A 597 9.20 -1.66 26.57
CA ASP A 597 10.46 -1.03 26.28
C ASP A 597 10.30 -0.46 24.87
N PRO A 598 10.08 0.86 24.70
CA PRO A 598 9.46 1.35 23.46
C PRO A 598 10.32 1.04 22.24
N LEU A 599 11.64 0.94 22.39
CA LEU A 599 12.55 0.76 21.26
C LEU A 599 13.91 0.24 21.72
N GLY A 600 14.01 -0.75 22.62
CA GLY A 600 15.31 -1.22 23.18
C GLY A 600 16.50 -1.02 22.22
N GLU A 601 16.38 -1.55 20.99
CA GLU A 601 17.17 -1.16 19.80
C GLU A 601 16.36 -1.06 18.48
N ALA A 602 15.02 -1.10 18.55
CA ALA A 602 14.17 -1.11 17.36
C ALA A 602 14.09 0.29 16.71
N THR A 603 13.92 0.37 15.40
CA THR A 603 13.64 1.63 14.70
C THR A 603 12.38 1.51 13.85
N LEU A 604 11.57 2.58 13.81
CA LEU A 604 10.37 2.69 12.99
C LEU A 604 10.58 3.82 11.98
N THR A 605 10.51 3.48 10.70
CA THR A 605 10.56 4.44 9.59
C THR A 605 9.25 4.36 8.84
N LEU A 606 8.72 5.51 8.44
CA LEU A 606 7.50 5.63 7.67
C LEU A 606 7.88 6.17 6.28
N TYR A 607 7.28 5.59 5.25
CA TYR A 607 7.52 5.91 3.84
C TYR A 607 6.21 6.23 3.13
N ARG A 608 6.27 7.18 2.20
CA ARG A 608 5.15 7.64 1.36
C ARG A 608 5.34 7.20 -0.07
N ASP A 609 4.34 7.50 -0.89
CA ASP A 609 4.45 7.41 -2.33
C ASP A 609 5.69 8.17 -2.83
N GLY A 610 6.39 7.58 -3.80
CA GLY A 610 7.60 8.15 -4.41
C GLY A 610 8.88 8.13 -3.55
N ASP A 611 8.82 7.71 -2.27
CA ASP A 611 10.01 7.59 -1.43
C ASP A 611 10.96 6.49 -1.95
N ASP A 612 12.26 6.79 -2.02
CA ASP A 612 13.32 5.83 -2.38
C ASP A 612 13.61 4.88 -1.21
N VAL A 613 13.35 3.60 -1.41
CA VAL A 613 13.59 2.54 -0.44
C VAL A 613 14.76 1.64 -0.81
N SER A 614 15.56 1.97 -1.83
CA SER A 614 16.73 1.16 -2.24
C SER A 614 17.66 0.80 -1.08
N SER A 615 18.01 1.79 -0.25
CA SER A 615 18.84 1.58 0.95
C SER A 615 18.22 0.61 1.97
N LEU A 616 16.89 0.61 2.09
CA LEU A 616 16.17 -0.33 2.94
C LEU A 616 16.21 -1.74 2.33
N LEU A 617 16.09 -1.87 1.02
CA LEU A 617 16.02 -3.16 0.32
C LEU A 617 17.40 -3.84 0.22
N ASP A 618 18.48 -3.06 0.12
CA ASP A 618 19.86 -3.56 0.00
C ASP A 618 20.46 -4.02 1.33
N GLU A 619 19.82 -3.73 2.46
CA GLU A 619 20.27 -4.23 3.77
C GLU A 619 20.10 -5.75 3.89
N GLU A 620 21.10 -6.40 4.49
CA GLU A 620 21.10 -7.85 4.71
C GLU A 620 20.04 -8.23 5.78
N SER A 621 19.10 -9.09 5.38
CA SER A 621 18.18 -9.75 6.31
C SER A 621 18.94 -10.74 7.19
N ALA A 622 18.40 -11.01 8.37
CA ALA A 622 18.74 -12.24 9.08
C ALA A 622 18.56 -13.45 8.16
N TRP A 623 19.49 -14.40 8.20
CA TRP A 623 19.51 -15.54 7.26
C TRP A 623 18.28 -16.45 7.33
N TRP A 624 17.52 -16.37 8.42
CA TRP A 624 16.29 -17.14 8.65
C TRP A 624 15.02 -16.36 8.30
N GLN A 625 15.12 -15.04 8.06
CA GLN A 625 14.01 -14.20 7.58
C GLN A 625 13.90 -14.36 6.05
N ASP A 626 12.66 -14.41 5.54
CA ASP A 626 12.36 -14.47 4.10
C ASP A 626 12.94 -13.26 3.34
N ASP A 627 12.95 -13.36 2.00
CA ASP A 627 13.50 -12.30 1.15
C ASP A 627 12.63 -11.03 1.26
N PHE A 628 13.10 -10.09 2.08
CA PHE A 628 12.36 -8.88 2.39
C PHE A 628 12.02 -8.06 1.15
N ARG A 629 12.83 -8.13 0.09
CA ARG A 629 12.57 -7.36 -1.14
C ARG A 629 11.45 -8.00 -1.94
N ASN A 630 11.61 -9.27 -2.31
CA ASN A 630 10.71 -9.94 -3.24
C ASN A 630 9.39 -10.38 -2.58
N ASP A 631 9.42 -10.75 -1.30
CA ASP A 631 8.25 -11.32 -0.61
C ASP A 631 7.41 -10.28 0.13
N THR A 632 7.90 -9.03 0.28
CA THR A 632 7.20 -7.96 1.01
C THR A 632 6.68 -6.85 0.11
N PHE A 633 7.45 -6.38 -0.88
CA PHE A 633 7.08 -5.20 -1.68
C PHE A 633 6.56 -5.53 -3.09
N ASP A 634 6.09 -6.77 -3.30
CA ASP A 634 5.57 -7.19 -4.61
C ASP A 634 4.43 -6.29 -5.07
N GLY A 635 4.57 -5.71 -6.27
CA GLY A 635 3.59 -4.78 -6.85
C GLY A 635 3.52 -3.38 -6.24
N LEU A 636 4.42 -3.01 -5.31
CA LEU A 636 4.45 -1.69 -4.65
C LEU A 636 5.71 -0.88 -4.97
N LEU A 637 6.55 -1.34 -5.90
CA LEU A 637 7.79 -0.67 -6.30
C LEU A 637 7.79 -0.40 -7.80
N HIS A 638 8.25 0.80 -8.16
CA HIS A 638 8.70 1.10 -9.50
C HIS A 638 10.08 0.48 -9.80
N ASP A 639 10.48 0.48 -11.07
CA ASP A 639 11.76 -0.10 -11.54
C ASP A 639 13.03 0.50 -10.88
N ASN A 640 12.90 1.66 -10.24
CA ASN A 640 13.96 2.41 -9.57
C ASN A 640 13.90 2.36 -8.03
N ASP A 641 13.16 1.39 -7.46
CA ASP A 641 13.03 1.17 -6.02
C ASP A 641 12.36 2.34 -5.26
N THR A 642 11.60 3.16 -5.95
CA THR A 642 10.66 4.09 -5.32
C THR A 642 9.31 3.41 -5.11
N LEU A 643 8.66 3.71 -3.99
CA LEU A 643 7.34 3.19 -3.69
C LEU A 643 6.29 3.76 -4.65
N ASP A 644 5.32 2.91 -5.00
CA ASP A 644 4.11 3.22 -5.76
C ASP A 644 2.91 2.97 -4.83
N LEU A 645 2.52 4.01 -4.09
CA LEU A 645 1.44 3.98 -3.09
C LEU A 645 0.34 4.95 -3.48
N LYS A 646 -0.89 4.68 -3.05
CA LYS A 646 -1.97 5.66 -3.25
C LYS A 646 -1.88 6.79 -2.24
N SER A 647 -2.50 7.93 -2.56
CA SER A 647 -2.53 9.15 -1.72
C SER A 647 -2.92 8.96 -0.25
N ASN A 648 -3.65 7.91 0.08
CA ASN A 648 -4.10 7.60 1.44
C ASN A 648 -3.30 6.48 2.13
N GLU A 649 -2.21 6.02 1.52
CA GLU A 649 -1.42 4.89 1.97
C GLU A 649 -0.05 5.33 2.49
N VAL A 650 0.45 4.62 3.50
CA VAL A 650 1.77 4.81 4.10
C VAL A 650 2.35 3.44 4.39
N VAL A 651 3.63 3.25 4.08
CA VAL A 651 4.33 2.03 4.49
C VAL A 651 5.13 2.32 5.75
N ALA A 652 4.86 1.54 6.80
CA ALA A 652 5.60 1.59 8.05
C ALA A 652 6.54 0.39 8.14
N VAL A 653 7.84 0.66 8.23
CA VAL A 653 8.88 -0.36 8.32
C VAL A 653 9.53 -0.31 9.69
N MET A 654 9.47 -1.42 10.40
CA MET A 654 10.16 -1.63 11.66
C MET A 654 11.39 -2.49 11.46
N LYS A 655 12.50 -2.09 12.09
CA LYS A 655 13.76 -2.82 12.12
C LYS A 655 14.10 -3.23 13.55
N TYR A 656 14.52 -4.48 13.72
CA TYR A 656 14.99 -5.04 14.98
C TYR A 656 16.34 -5.72 14.74
N PRO A 657 17.38 -5.47 15.56
CA PRO A 657 18.66 -6.17 15.44
C PRO A 657 18.48 -7.67 15.71
N ASP A 658 19.16 -8.52 14.92
CA ASP A 658 19.17 -9.99 15.12
C ASP A 658 20.32 -10.47 16.03
N GLY A 659 21.28 -9.58 16.33
CA GLY A 659 22.48 -9.86 17.13
C GLY A 659 23.78 -10.07 16.34
N ASP A 660 23.70 -10.25 15.02
CA ASP A 660 24.85 -10.53 14.14
C ASP A 660 25.04 -9.45 13.05
N GLU A 661 25.05 -8.16 13.42
CA GLU A 661 25.12 -6.99 12.50
C GLU A 661 24.04 -6.94 11.39
N THR A 662 23.04 -7.83 11.45
CA THR A 662 21.88 -7.92 10.55
C THR A 662 20.59 -7.49 11.25
N TYR A 663 19.54 -7.25 10.46
CA TYR A 663 18.25 -6.80 10.97
C TYR A 663 17.10 -7.68 10.50
N ASN A 664 16.14 -7.84 11.39
CA ASN A 664 14.80 -8.30 11.10
C ASN A 664 13.92 -7.12 10.75
N ARG A 665 13.15 -7.25 9.67
CA ARG A 665 12.26 -6.21 9.19
C ARG A 665 10.80 -6.67 9.14
N ILE A 666 9.89 -5.76 9.48
CA ILE A 666 8.45 -5.90 9.21
C ILE A 666 8.04 -4.65 8.44
N ALA A 667 7.33 -4.82 7.33
CA ALA A 667 6.61 -3.74 6.68
C ALA A 667 5.10 -3.95 6.83
N VAL A 668 4.39 -2.89 7.21
CA VAL A 668 2.93 -2.85 7.22
C VAL A 668 2.44 -1.71 6.33
N LEU A 669 1.37 -1.98 5.57
CA LEU A 669 0.65 -0.98 4.80
C LEU A 669 -0.44 -0.38 5.67
N TYR A 670 -0.43 0.93 5.76
CA TYR A 670 -1.36 1.73 6.52
C TYR A 670 -2.23 2.51 5.53
N ARG A 671 -3.56 2.38 5.63
CA ARG A 671 -4.53 3.00 4.71
C ARG A 671 -5.62 3.69 5.50
N ILE A 672 -6.00 4.87 5.08
CA ILE A 672 -6.98 5.71 5.81
C ILE A 672 -8.07 6.13 4.83
N GLY A 673 -9.33 5.82 5.12
CA GLY A 673 -10.43 6.18 4.21
C GLY A 673 -10.19 5.70 2.77
N LEU A 674 -10.57 6.53 1.79
CA LEU A 674 -10.38 6.25 0.36
C LEU A 674 -9.25 7.11 -0.26
N PRO A 675 -8.49 6.58 -1.23
CA PRO A 675 -7.52 7.34 -2.01
C PRO A 675 -8.19 8.26 -3.03
N ASP A 676 -7.52 9.37 -3.36
CA ASP A 676 -7.93 10.32 -4.40
C ASP A 676 -7.87 9.73 -5.82
N GLU A 677 -7.02 8.73 -6.03
CA GLU A 677 -6.83 8.07 -7.33
C GLU A 677 -7.98 7.10 -7.70
N GLU A 678 -8.73 6.59 -6.70
CA GLU A 678 -9.88 5.70 -6.96
C GLU A 678 -11.17 6.46 -7.35
N THR A 679 -11.04 7.77 -7.52
CA THR A 679 -12.14 8.64 -7.86
C THR A 679 -12.28 8.68 -9.38
N ARG A 680 -13.21 7.89 -9.96
CA ARG A 680 -13.58 8.05 -11.38
C ARG A 680 -14.56 9.20 -11.52
N LEU A 681 -14.24 10.19 -12.34
CA LEU A 681 -14.86 11.52 -12.30
C LEU A 681 -15.26 12.08 -13.68
N ASP A 682 -14.88 11.39 -14.75
CA ASP A 682 -15.14 11.74 -16.15
C ASP A 682 -16.63 11.83 -16.49
N TYR A 683 -17.50 11.17 -15.71
CA TYR A 683 -18.96 11.25 -15.90
C TYR A 683 -19.63 12.46 -15.21
N ILE A 684 -18.92 13.24 -14.39
CA ILE A 684 -19.49 14.40 -13.70
C ILE A 684 -19.70 15.56 -14.68
N VAL A 685 -18.72 15.79 -15.56
CA VAL A 685 -18.78 16.80 -16.63
C VAL A 685 -18.35 16.15 -17.94
N ASP A 686 -19.32 15.73 -18.75
CA ASP A 686 -19.07 15.17 -20.08
C ASP A 686 -19.10 16.29 -21.12
N VAL A 687 -18.04 16.41 -21.92
CA VAL A 687 -17.90 17.45 -22.95
C VAL A 687 -17.60 16.79 -24.30
N THR A 688 -18.64 16.65 -25.12
CA THR A 688 -18.52 16.10 -26.48
C THR A 688 -18.26 17.21 -27.50
N VAL A 689 -17.17 17.10 -28.28
CA VAL A 689 -16.83 18.05 -29.34
C VAL A 689 -16.98 17.41 -30.71
N THR A 690 -17.98 17.86 -31.50
CA THR A 690 -18.16 17.42 -32.89
C THR A 690 -17.59 18.45 -33.88
N ASN A 691 -16.51 18.07 -34.56
CA ASN A 691 -15.89 18.89 -35.60
C ASN A 691 -16.60 18.70 -36.95
N VAL A 692 -17.27 19.75 -37.43
CA VAL A 692 -18.02 19.76 -38.69
C VAL A 692 -17.47 20.81 -39.65
N ARG A 693 -17.20 20.38 -40.89
CA ARG A 693 -16.78 21.27 -41.97
C ARG A 693 -17.90 21.48 -42.97
N LEU A 694 -18.26 22.75 -43.17
CA LEU A 694 -19.17 23.26 -44.21
C LEU A 694 -18.38 23.54 -45.50
N GLY A 695 -18.95 23.20 -46.64
CA GLY A 695 -18.32 23.44 -47.94
C GLY A 695 -19.27 23.32 -49.13
N LYS A 696 -18.71 23.56 -50.32
CA LYS A 696 -19.39 23.45 -51.61
C LYS A 696 -19.48 22.03 -52.15
#